data_AF-A0A834UR74-F1
#
_entry.id   AF-A0A834UR74-F1
#
_cell.length_a   1.000
_cell.length_b   1.000
_cell.length_c   1.000
_cell.angle_alpha   90.00
_cell.angle_beta   90.00
_cell.angle_gamma   90.00
#
_symmetry.space_group_name_H-M   'P 1'
#
loop_
_entity.id
_entity.type
_entity.pdbx_description
1 polymer ?
#
loop_
_entity_poly.entity_id
_entity_poly.type
_entity_poly.pdbx_seq_one_letter_code
_entity_poly.pdbx_strand_id
1 'polypeptide(L)'
;MPQAWDARQGTGRGPGGGSRAPPPPYSEHAPGALFKAAQSQPPAVPPPPPLHPLIHCAQLPPPAGTPAPARSGEPGRGAAGRGWTGTLNTNPHTSRGLQVSPAEGLGQNSQRSRATRDHEGWKMVAGELATLTPCFVSLSFWLSPQSPSLSTCEMLSLDPLHPQWDCPLGSKDLDREVGPWGGGSGVPPTDCFPGSWHQDVGLDCKGSPEGAEARAWTVYYYSLLQSCLQQAGLPETQDRSHVPRTGCPGAEVTLCLLGSPSTFLSVLLEGGVQSPGNMLLCLSPAWLTKVAAPGQPGEAALLVSKAVSFHPGGLTFLDDFVPPRRATYFLAGLGLGPGHGREAAELARNLTCPTGASAELARLLEDRLLMRRLLSQQGGVAVPATLAFTYKPPGLLRGGDASPGLRLVELSGKEGQETLVKEEVEAFLHSEALGDALQVAVKLSGWRWQGRQVLHLHPRAERDTVVDTVLMLLEKLEEEESVLVEAMCPSAQLPFPGESHLCQPGAGAWWFCAGLRPLHLPPGGPSPSPELAVRICTVVCRTQGDRPLLSKVVCGVGRGDRPLRHQNSLPSTLEVALAQLGLGEPAQVAVVRQRVKAAAEAALAAVLALEAGLSAEQRGGRRAHTDFLGVDFALTVVGRELTPVALELNGGLCLEACGALEGLWAAPRLGPAVEEAAAAPLVETMLRRSARCLMEGKQLLVVGAGGVSKKFVWEAARDYGLKLHLVESDPNHFASQLVQTFIHFDVTEHHRDEENARLLAELVRARGLKLDGCFSYWDDCLVLTALLCQELGLPCSSPAAMRLAKQKSRTQLHLLRRHGPPWPAPSIHAVACCPLESEADVERAVHQVPLPGVMKLEFGAGAVGVRLVEDAPQCHEHFSRISRDLQGEADHPGIGLGWGNAMLLMEFVEGTEHDVDLVVFGGRLLAAFVSDNGPTRLPGFTETAACMPTGLAPEQEAQMVQAAFRCCLGCGLLDGVFNVELKLTGAGPRLIEINPRMGGFYLRDWILELYGVDLLLAAAMVACGLRPALPAHPRARGYLVGVMCLVSQHLQALSSTASRETLQALHDQGLLRLNLLEEALVPGEYEEPYCSVACAGPSPAEARLRLLGLCQGLGIDGPNYPVAHFLSHFK
;
A
#
# COMPACT_ATOMS: atom_id res chain seq x y z
N MET A 1 4.82 39.81 -0.06
CA MET A 1 5.43 41.10 0.30
C MET A 1 6.90 41.09 -0.09
N PRO A 2 7.51 42.18 -0.57
CA PRO A 2 7.73 43.47 0.13
C PRO A 2 6.48 44.29 0.45
N GLN A 3 6.64 45.30 1.32
CA GLN A 3 5.56 45.94 2.07
C GLN A 3 4.60 46.82 1.24
N ALA A 4 3.43 47.08 1.85
CA ALA A 4 2.42 48.12 1.59
C ALA A 4 1.30 47.85 0.56
N TRP A 5 0.12 48.43 0.89
CA TRP A 5 -1.17 48.54 0.16
C TRP A 5 -1.80 47.24 -0.37
N ASP A 6 -2.66 46.51 0.37
CA ASP A 6 -3.95 46.88 1.00
C ASP A 6 -5.14 47.13 0.03
N ALA A 7 -6.31 46.62 0.44
CA ALA A 7 -7.68 46.99 0.07
C ALA A 7 -8.33 46.65 -1.32
N ARG A 8 -9.17 45.59 -1.26
CA ARG A 8 -10.60 45.53 -1.70
C ARG A 8 -10.99 45.34 -3.19
N GLN A 9 -11.73 44.25 -3.41
CA GLN A 9 -13.06 44.14 -4.04
C GLN A 9 -13.49 45.17 -5.11
N GLY A 10 -13.87 44.70 -6.30
CA GLY A 10 -14.56 45.51 -7.32
C GLY A 10 -15.13 44.70 -8.49
N THR A 11 -16.36 44.20 -8.36
CA THR A 11 -17.09 43.54 -9.46
C THR A 11 -17.46 44.55 -10.57
N GLY A 12 -17.24 44.21 -11.85
CA GLY A 12 -17.61 45.09 -12.97
C GLY A 12 -17.64 44.38 -14.33
N ARG A 13 -18.78 44.42 -15.01
CA ARG A 13 -18.98 43.85 -16.36
C ARG A 13 -18.36 44.77 -17.44
N GLY A 14 -18.03 44.21 -18.61
CA GLY A 14 -17.68 44.96 -19.83
C GLY A 14 -18.90 45.63 -20.51
N PRO A 15 -18.94 45.82 -21.85
CA PRO A 15 -18.05 45.31 -22.89
C PRO A 15 -17.50 46.39 -23.86
N GLY A 16 -16.71 45.98 -24.86
CA GLY A 16 -16.33 46.82 -26.01
C GLY A 16 -15.42 46.07 -27.00
N GLY A 17 -15.83 45.94 -28.26
CA GLY A 17 -15.11 45.17 -29.28
C GLY A 17 -14.34 46.03 -30.30
N GLY A 18 -13.33 45.43 -30.94
CA GLY A 18 -12.58 46.00 -32.06
C GLY A 18 -11.90 44.88 -32.85
N SER A 19 -11.86 44.97 -34.18
CA SER A 19 -11.47 43.84 -35.05
C SER A 19 -10.36 44.20 -36.06
N ARG A 20 -9.81 43.15 -36.71
CA ARG A 20 -8.89 43.12 -37.87
C ARG A 20 -7.38 43.16 -37.61
N ALA A 21 -6.79 41.97 -37.61
CA ALA A 21 -6.05 41.35 -38.74
C ALA A 21 -4.81 42.06 -39.36
N PRO A 22 -3.80 41.29 -39.86
CA PRO A 22 -2.44 41.76 -40.17
C PRO A 22 -2.16 42.04 -41.67
N PRO A 23 -0.93 42.45 -42.02
CA PRO A 23 -0.18 41.78 -43.11
C PRO A 23 1.36 41.60 -42.77
N PRO A 24 2.32 41.30 -43.70
CA PRO A 24 2.79 39.91 -43.95
C PRO A 24 4.37 39.80 -44.09
N PRO A 25 4.99 38.77 -44.73
CA PRO A 25 6.43 38.40 -44.55
C PRO A 25 7.37 38.54 -45.79
N TYR A 26 8.68 38.31 -45.61
CA TYR A 26 9.76 37.98 -46.59
C TYR A 26 11.05 37.57 -45.79
N SER A 27 12.10 36.87 -46.26
CA SER A 27 12.31 35.82 -47.29
C SER A 27 13.75 35.23 -47.18
N GLU A 28 14.12 34.29 -48.05
CA GLU A 28 15.39 33.53 -48.06
C GLU A 28 16.66 34.37 -48.36
N HIS A 29 17.84 33.94 -47.86
CA HIS A 29 19.02 33.57 -48.69
C HIS A 29 20.31 33.27 -47.86
N ALA A 30 21.05 32.25 -48.32
CA ALA A 30 22.50 32.05 -48.14
C ALA A 30 23.19 32.29 -49.52
N PRO A 31 24.54 32.24 -49.71
CA PRO A 31 25.63 31.82 -48.80
C PRO A 31 26.88 32.73 -48.80
N GLY A 32 27.97 32.31 -48.12
CA GLY A 32 29.32 32.86 -48.32
C GLY A 32 30.35 32.51 -47.23
N ALA A 33 31.56 32.11 -47.62
CA ALA A 33 32.68 31.80 -46.70
C ALA A 33 33.94 32.58 -47.10
N LEU A 34 34.87 32.86 -46.15
CA LEU A 34 36.32 33.11 -46.40
C LEU A 34 37.15 33.38 -45.10
N PHE A 35 38.11 32.49 -44.82
CA PHE A 35 39.51 32.77 -44.37
C PHE A 35 39.86 33.64 -43.12
N LYS A 36 40.36 32.99 -42.05
CA LYS A 36 41.77 33.00 -41.55
C LYS A 36 41.83 32.35 -40.15
N ALA A 37 42.59 31.29 -39.86
CA ALA A 37 44.03 30.99 -40.03
C ALA A 37 44.94 31.57 -38.92
N ALA A 38 45.39 30.67 -38.03
CA ALA A 38 46.53 30.85 -37.13
C ALA A 38 47.25 29.49 -36.96
N GLN A 39 48.59 29.49 -36.95
CA GLN A 39 49.42 28.28 -36.82
C GLN A 39 50.25 28.34 -35.53
N SER A 40 50.45 27.20 -34.87
CA SER A 40 51.62 26.93 -34.04
C SER A 40 51.89 25.41 -34.02
N GLN A 41 53.15 25.02 -33.81
CA GLN A 41 53.63 23.62 -33.91
C GLN A 41 53.93 23.01 -32.52
N PRO A 42 54.02 21.66 -32.43
CA PRO A 42 54.00 20.93 -31.16
C PRO A 42 55.41 20.68 -30.59
N PRO A 43 55.49 20.11 -29.36
CA PRO A 43 56.62 19.27 -28.99
C PRO A 43 56.26 17.92 -28.33
N ALA A 44 57.08 16.92 -28.65
CA ALA A 44 57.52 15.78 -27.83
C ALA A 44 56.51 14.73 -27.28
N VAL A 45 56.75 13.47 -27.67
CA VAL A 45 56.20 12.25 -27.04
C VAL A 45 57.24 11.66 -26.06
N PRO A 46 56.88 11.31 -24.82
CA PRO A 46 57.69 10.46 -23.94
C PRO A 46 57.41 8.96 -24.14
N PRO A 47 58.39 8.06 -23.88
CA PRO A 47 58.24 6.62 -24.10
C PRO A 47 57.47 5.90 -22.97
N PRO A 48 56.90 4.70 -23.23
CA PRO A 48 56.15 3.93 -22.24
C PRO A 48 57.05 3.15 -21.25
N PRO A 49 56.67 3.05 -19.96
CA PRO A 49 57.23 2.08 -19.03
C PRO A 49 56.68 0.65 -19.31
N PRO A 50 57.37 -0.42 -18.85
CA PRO A 50 57.15 -1.78 -19.34
C PRO A 50 55.96 -2.53 -18.71
N LEU A 51 55.40 -3.45 -19.49
CA LEU A 51 54.45 -4.48 -19.03
C LEU A 51 55.17 -5.58 -18.23
N HIS A 52 54.60 -5.96 -17.08
CA HIS A 52 54.83 -7.25 -16.42
C HIS A 52 53.51 -7.74 -15.78
N PRO A 53 53.35 -9.03 -15.44
CA PRO A 53 52.19 -9.78 -15.95
C PRO A 53 51.08 -10.06 -14.94
N LEU A 54 49.93 -10.42 -15.49
CA LEU A 54 48.81 -11.08 -14.80
C LEU A 54 49.24 -12.41 -14.17
N ILE A 55 48.77 -12.69 -12.94
CA ILE A 55 48.37 -14.03 -12.47
C ILE A 55 47.45 -13.88 -11.22
N HIS A 56 46.70 -14.93 -10.90
CA HIS A 56 45.54 -14.93 -10.00
C HIS A 56 45.80 -14.73 -8.48
N CYS A 57 44.78 -14.16 -7.83
CA CYS A 57 44.21 -14.47 -6.50
C CYS A 57 45.13 -14.82 -5.30
N ALA A 58 44.92 -14.14 -4.17
CA ALA A 58 44.34 -14.75 -2.95
C ALA A 58 44.09 -13.75 -1.79
N GLN A 59 43.11 -14.13 -0.95
CA GLN A 59 42.96 -14.09 0.53
C GLN A 59 43.79 -13.13 1.44
N LEU A 60 43.20 -12.87 2.62
CA LEU A 60 43.69 -12.01 3.71
C LEU A 60 44.92 -12.57 4.47
N PRO A 61 45.79 -11.71 5.05
CA PRO A 61 46.93 -12.12 5.87
C PRO A 61 46.63 -12.22 7.39
N PRO A 62 47.38 -13.05 8.15
CA PRO A 62 47.36 -13.07 9.62
C PRO A 62 48.47 -12.20 10.26
N PRO A 63 48.35 -11.82 11.55
CA PRO A 63 49.39 -11.10 12.30
C PRO A 63 50.44 -12.03 12.95
N ALA A 64 51.53 -11.42 13.45
CA ALA A 64 52.82 -12.08 13.72
C ALA A 64 52.96 -12.88 15.04
N GLY A 65 53.89 -13.84 15.02
CA GLY A 65 54.52 -14.48 16.19
C GLY A 65 55.90 -15.04 15.81
N THR A 66 56.95 -14.78 16.62
CA THR A 66 58.37 -15.08 16.29
C THR A 66 58.92 -16.37 16.93
N PRO A 67 60.06 -16.94 16.46
CA PRO A 67 60.20 -18.40 16.40
C PRO A 67 61.40 -19.05 17.13
N ALA A 68 61.37 -20.40 17.16
CA ALA A 68 62.54 -21.33 17.19
C ALA A 68 63.34 -21.41 18.52
N PRO A 69 64.23 -22.43 18.72
CA PRO A 69 64.69 -23.51 17.82
C PRO A 69 64.51 -24.93 18.45
N ALA A 70 65.07 -26.08 18.01
CA ALA A 70 66.09 -26.40 16.99
C ALA A 70 66.06 -27.89 16.54
N ARG A 71 66.59 -28.20 15.34
CA ARG A 71 67.25 -29.49 14.93
C ARG A 71 66.36 -30.78 14.90
N SER A 72 66.66 -31.86 14.15
CA SER A 72 67.50 -32.12 12.95
C SER A 72 67.32 -33.59 12.50
N GLY A 73 67.30 -33.93 11.20
CA GLY A 73 67.39 -35.34 10.76
C GLY A 73 66.97 -35.65 9.30
N GLU A 74 67.95 -35.93 8.45
CA GLU A 74 67.85 -36.54 7.10
C GLU A 74 68.33 -38.03 7.18
N PRO A 75 68.47 -38.84 6.10
CA PRO A 75 67.92 -38.83 4.72
C PRO A 75 67.35 -40.23 4.25
N GLY A 76 66.85 -40.38 3.00
CA GLY A 76 66.15 -41.62 2.57
C GLY A 76 66.03 -42.07 1.08
N ARG A 77 66.91 -41.68 0.16
CA ARG A 77 67.19 -42.30 -1.19
C ARG A 77 66.07 -42.96 -2.07
N GLY A 78 65.72 -42.31 -3.19
CA GLY A 78 65.54 -42.90 -4.55
C GLY A 78 64.32 -43.82 -4.87
N ALA A 79 64.08 -44.29 -6.10
CA ALA A 79 64.48 -43.84 -7.45
C ALA A 79 63.70 -44.59 -8.58
N ALA A 80 63.31 -43.89 -9.67
CA ALA A 80 62.71 -44.40 -10.94
C ALA A 80 61.34 -45.15 -10.86
N GLY A 81 60.56 -45.32 -11.94
CA GLY A 81 60.55 -44.62 -13.24
C GLY A 81 60.08 -45.46 -14.46
N ARG A 82 59.13 -44.92 -15.27
CA ARG A 82 58.61 -45.47 -16.58
C ARG A 82 57.74 -46.75 -16.44
N GLY A 83 56.85 -47.14 -17.36
CA GLY A 83 56.31 -46.50 -18.59
C GLY A 83 55.79 -47.56 -19.59
N TRP A 84 55.08 -47.12 -20.67
CA TRP A 84 54.71 -47.90 -21.88
C TRP A 84 53.65 -49.03 -21.72
N THR A 85 52.98 -49.59 -22.74
CA THR A 85 52.30 -49.14 -24.00
C THR A 85 51.67 -50.39 -24.66
N GLY A 86 50.55 -50.32 -25.40
CA GLY A 86 50.07 -51.47 -26.21
C GLY A 86 48.78 -51.20 -26.99
N THR A 87 48.62 -51.85 -28.16
CA THR A 87 47.56 -51.52 -29.14
C THR A 87 47.08 -52.74 -29.94
N LEU A 88 45.88 -52.62 -30.55
CA LEU A 88 45.35 -53.32 -31.75
C LEU A 88 44.73 -54.74 -31.65
N ASN A 89 43.51 -54.80 -32.20
CA ASN A 89 42.98 -55.73 -33.24
C ASN A 89 42.06 -56.95 -32.98
N THR A 90 40.93 -56.90 -33.73
CA THR A 90 40.22 -57.94 -34.53
C THR A 90 39.15 -58.90 -33.96
N ASN A 91 38.02 -58.86 -34.70
CA ASN A 91 36.83 -59.74 -34.90
C ASN A 91 37.11 -61.27 -35.05
N PRO A 92 36.10 -62.20 -35.02
CA PRO A 92 34.89 -62.18 -35.89
C PRO A 92 33.54 -62.88 -35.44
N HIS A 93 32.50 -62.69 -36.28
CA HIS A 93 31.28 -63.49 -36.64
C HIS A 93 30.69 -64.59 -35.71
N THR A 94 29.36 -64.85 -35.63
CA THR A 94 28.41 -65.06 -36.77
C THR A 94 27.01 -64.38 -36.64
N SER A 95 25.87 -65.11 -36.74
CA SER A 95 24.58 -64.55 -37.24
C SER A 95 23.31 -65.45 -37.12
N ARG A 96 22.12 -64.82 -37.29
CA ARG A 96 20.72 -65.36 -37.42
C ARG A 96 20.02 -65.73 -36.09
N GLY A 97 18.69 -65.56 -35.93
CA GLY A 97 17.67 -64.94 -36.81
C GLY A 97 16.21 -65.17 -36.32
N LEU A 98 15.24 -64.79 -37.16
CA LEU A 98 13.76 -64.92 -37.05
C LEU A 98 12.94 -63.92 -36.21
N GLN A 99 11.73 -63.64 -36.73
CA GLN A 99 10.64 -62.82 -36.19
C GLN A 99 9.57 -63.73 -35.54
N VAL A 100 8.61 -63.15 -34.79
CA VAL A 100 7.15 -63.33 -34.96
C VAL A 100 6.43 -62.26 -34.11
N SER A 101 5.34 -61.69 -34.66
CA SER A 101 4.41 -60.71 -34.04
C SER A 101 2.99 -61.37 -34.00
N PRO A 102 1.82 -60.71 -33.78
CA PRO A 102 1.48 -59.31 -33.45
C PRO A 102 0.34 -59.21 -32.39
N ALA A 103 -0.56 -58.22 -32.56
CA ALA A 103 -1.92 -58.05 -31.99
C ALA A 103 -2.00 -57.57 -30.51
N GLU A 104 -2.69 -56.50 -30.10
CA GLU A 104 -3.96 -55.80 -30.49
C GLU A 104 -5.16 -56.12 -29.56
N GLY A 105 -6.05 -55.14 -29.36
CA GLY A 105 -7.13 -55.14 -28.35
C GLY A 105 -6.99 -53.96 -27.37
N LEU A 106 -7.46 -52.73 -27.64
CA LEU A 106 -8.86 -52.28 -27.84
C LEU A 106 -9.84 -52.81 -26.76
N GLY A 107 -10.49 -51.92 -26.00
CA GLY A 107 -11.64 -52.32 -25.18
C GLY A 107 -11.97 -51.51 -23.91
N GLN A 108 -12.29 -50.21 -24.06
CA GLN A 108 -13.29 -49.43 -23.29
C GLN A 108 -13.63 -49.66 -21.79
N ASN A 109 -13.98 -48.54 -21.14
CA ASN A 109 -15.05 -48.40 -20.14
C ASN A 109 -14.90 -48.97 -18.70
N SER A 110 -14.60 -48.02 -17.80
CA SER A 110 -15.59 -47.47 -16.85
C SER A 110 -15.58 -47.90 -15.36
N GLN A 111 -15.64 -46.86 -14.52
CA GLN A 111 -16.38 -46.72 -13.25
C GLN A 111 -16.10 -47.65 -12.03
N ARG A 112 -15.84 -46.95 -10.91
CA ARG A 112 -16.39 -47.21 -9.55
C ARG A 112 -15.95 -48.49 -8.78
N SER A 113 -15.04 -48.28 -7.83
CA SER A 113 -15.38 -47.99 -6.41
C SER A 113 -14.66 -48.81 -5.31
N ARG A 114 -14.33 -48.08 -4.22
CA ARG A 114 -14.30 -48.45 -2.78
C ARG A 114 -13.55 -49.69 -2.26
N ALA A 115 -12.83 -49.43 -1.16
CA ALA A 115 -12.68 -50.28 0.04
C ALA A 115 -11.74 -51.53 -0.03
N THR A 116 -11.10 -52.00 1.04
CA THR A 116 -10.54 -51.38 2.29
C THR A 116 -9.71 -52.46 3.03
N ARG A 117 -8.71 -52.07 3.85
CA ARG A 117 -8.20 -52.81 5.05
C ARG A 117 -7.41 -54.12 4.77
N ASP A 118 -6.58 -54.69 5.67
CA ASP A 118 -6.11 -54.32 7.04
C ASP A 118 -4.78 -55.04 7.41
N HIS A 119 -4.02 -54.53 8.43
CA HIS A 119 -3.02 -55.17 9.34
C HIS A 119 -1.87 -56.11 8.80
N GLU A 120 -0.65 -56.24 9.35
CA GLU A 120 0.20 -55.57 10.40
C GLU A 120 1.72 -55.78 9.99
N GLY A 121 2.83 -55.66 10.78
CA GLY A 121 3.07 -55.46 12.22
C GLY A 121 4.54 -55.63 12.70
N TRP A 122 4.74 -55.73 14.03
CA TRP A 122 5.99 -56.03 14.79
C TRP A 122 7.14 -54.98 14.85
N LYS A 123 8.10 -55.14 15.80
CA LYS A 123 8.96 -54.09 16.41
C LYS A 123 10.43 -54.49 16.66
N MET A 124 11.37 -53.53 16.79
CA MET A 124 12.23 -53.25 18.01
C MET A 124 13.65 -52.65 17.79
N VAL A 125 13.98 -51.62 18.61
CA VAL A 125 15.29 -51.26 19.25
C VAL A 125 16.45 -50.58 18.46
N ALA A 126 16.48 -49.25 18.56
CA ALA A 126 17.54 -48.30 19.02
C ALA A 126 19.04 -48.35 18.59
N GLY A 127 19.57 -47.15 18.31
CA GLY A 127 20.99 -46.74 18.19
C GLY A 127 21.09 -45.21 17.99
N GLU A 128 22.19 -44.53 18.36
CA GLU A 128 22.21 -43.07 18.64
C GLU A 128 22.90 -42.13 17.61
N LEU A 129 22.45 -40.85 17.64
CA LEU A 129 23.15 -39.57 17.36
C LEU A 129 23.59 -39.16 15.92
N ALA A 130 22.77 -38.27 15.32
CA ALA A 130 23.04 -36.96 14.67
C ALA A 130 24.30 -36.74 13.76
N THR A 131 24.26 -36.03 12.63
CA THR A 131 23.59 -34.72 12.31
C THR A 131 23.32 -34.48 10.80
N LEU A 132 22.30 -33.67 10.47
CA LEU A 132 22.17 -32.71 9.32
C LEU A 132 22.77 -33.11 7.93
N THR A 133 22.08 -33.20 6.79
CA THR A 133 20.79 -32.68 6.19
C THR A 133 20.36 -33.67 5.06
N PRO A 134 19.17 -33.64 4.38
CA PRO A 134 18.45 -32.47 3.81
C PRO A 134 16.89 -32.59 3.73
N CYS A 135 16.28 -32.05 2.67
CA CYS A 135 14.84 -31.75 2.53
C CYS A 135 13.95 -32.87 1.95
N PHE A 136 12.62 -32.65 2.04
CA PHE A 136 11.50 -33.32 1.35
C PHE A 136 11.21 -34.81 1.66
N VAL A 137 9.97 -35.10 2.09
CA VAL A 137 9.03 -36.01 1.40
C VAL A 137 7.61 -35.93 2.01
N SER A 138 6.62 -36.33 1.21
CA SER A 138 5.18 -36.49 1.46
C SER A 138 4.72 -36.92 2.87
N LEU A 139 3.51 -36.49 3.24
CA LEU A 139 2.79 -36.86 4.47
C LEU A 139 1.42 -37.47 4.11
N SER A 140 1.08 -38.65 4.65
CA SER A 140 -0.22 -39.30 4.41
C SER A 140 -0.57 -40.38 5.46
N PHE A 141 -1.57 -40.08 6.30
CA PHE A 141 -2.27 -40.98 7.25
C PHE A 141 -1.40 -41.61 8.39
N TRP A 142 -1.89 -41.77 9.62
CA TRP A 142 -3.18 -42.35 10.03
C TRP A 142 -3.87 -41.67 11.24
N LEU A 143 -5.06 -42.15 11.59
CA LEU A 143 -5.88 -41.70 12.72
C LEU A 143 -5.81 -42.61 13.96
N SER A 144 -6.09 -41.99 15.12
CA SER A 144 -6.53 -42.49 16.44
C SER A 144 -7.47 -43.73 16.46
N PRO A 145 -7.75 -44.38 17.63
CA PRO A 145 -7.58 -43.87 19.01
C PRO A 145 -7.04 -44.85 20.08
N GLN A 146 -6.75 -44.31 21.28
CA GLN A 146 -7.28 -44.86 22.53
C GLN A 146 -7.25 -43.84 23.68
N SER A 147 -8.31 -43.81 24.49
CA SER A 147 -8.41 -43.06 25.74
C SER A 147 -8.41 -44.03 26.94
N PRO A 148 -8.12 -43.53 28.14
CA PRO A 148 -8.89 -43.98 29.29
C PRO A 148 -9.36 -42.86 30.24
N SER A 149 -10.46 -43.15 30.92
CA SER A 149 -10.86 -42.61 32.24
C SER A 149 -10.73 -41.10 32.51
N LEU A 150 -11.84 -40.38 32.34
CA LEU A 150 -12.20 -39.32 33.27
C LEU A 150 -12.27 -39.91 34.69
N SER A 151 -11.70 -39.19 35.67
CA SER A 151 -12.01 -39.38 37.09
C SER A 151 -12.57 -38.08 37.64
N THR A 152 -13.52 -38.19 38.57
CA THR A 152 -14.33 -37.07 39.08
C THR A 152 -13.57 -36.24 40.11
N CYS A 153 -13.66 -34.91 40.03
CA CYS A 153 -13.33 -34.02 41.13
C CYS A 153 -14.38 -32.90 41.28
N GLU A 154 -15.30 -33.14 42.21
CA GLU A 154 -16.05 -32.24 43.11
C GLU A 154 -16.48 -30.81 42.67
N MET A 155 -17.77 -30.53 42.85
CA MET A 155 -18.34 -29.17 42.86
C MET A 155 -18.20 -28.51 44.24
N LEU A 156 -17.47 -27.41 44.34
CA LEU A 156 -17.53 -26.40 45.40
C LEU A 156 -17.10 -25.05 44.80
N SER A 157 -17.66 -23.89 45.13
CA SER A 157 -18.97 -23.55 45.69
C SER A 157 -19.36 -22.17 45.14
N LEU A 158 -20.65 -21.82 45.16
CA LEU A 158 -21.07 -20.42 45.01
C LEU A 158 -20.74 -19.65 46.30
N ASP A 159 -20.27 -18.40 46.15
CA ASP A 159 -20.32 -17.37 47.18
C ASP A 159 -20.85 -16.05 46.55
N PRO A 160 -21.68 -15.26 47.24
CA PRO A 160 -22.45 -14.18 46.62
C PRO A 160 -21.72 -12.83 46.62
N LEU A 161 -21.59 -12.22 45.44
CA LEU A 161 -21.19 -10.81 45.32
C LEU A 161 -22.33 -9.89 45.81
N HIS A 162 -22.18 -9.35 47.01
CA HIS A 162 -23.07 -8.32 47.55
C HIS A 162 -22.80 -6.96 46.88
N PRO A 163 -23.82 -6.18 46.50
CA PRO A 163 -23.62 -4.83 45.97
C PRO A 163 -23.33 -3.82 47.09
N GLN A 164 -22.33 -2.96 46.87
CA GLN A 164 -22.15 -1.69 47.59
C GLN A 164 -21.80 -0.59 46.58
N TRP A 165 -22.76 0.28 46.30
CA TRP A 165 -22.51 1.60 45.68
C TRP A 165 -23.55 2.60 46.19
N ASP A 166 -23.28 3.11 47.39
CA ASP A 166 -23.82 4.37 47.91
C ASP A 166 -22.69 5.01 48.71
N CYS A 167 -22.23 6.20 48.30
CA CYS A 167 -21.18 6.96 48.97
C CYS A 167 -21.45 8.46 48.81
N PRO A 168 -22.03 9.13 49.81
CA PRO A 168 -22.22 10.57 49.79
C PRO A 168 -20.90 11.28 50.08
N LEU A 169 -20.18 11.69 49.03
CA LEU A 169 -18.90 12.38 49.16
C LEU A 169 -19.07 13.78 49.76
N GLY A 170 -18.50 13.97 50.95
CA GLY A 170 -18.33 15.28 51.57
C GLY A 170 -17.25 16.11 50.87
N SER A 171 -17.27 17.43 51.06
CA SER A 171 -16.47 18.42 50.33
C SER A 171 -14.96 18.47 50.68
N LYS A 172 -14.33 17.31 50.94
CA LYS A 172 -12.89 17.23 51.27
C LYS A 172 -12.10 16.06 50.65
N ASP A 173 -12.74 15.06 50.04
CA ASP A 173 -12.03 13.85 49.59
C ASP A 173 -11.56 13.87 48.12
N LEU A 174 -11.77 14.98 47.39
CA LEU A 174 -11.33 15.14 45.99
C LEU A 174 -9.79 15.15 45.81
N ASP A 175 -9.03 15.44 46.87
CA ASP A 175 -7.56 15.28 46.87
C ASP A 175 -7.12 13.80 47.07
N ARG A 176 -8.07 12.87 47.24
CA ARG A 176 -7.80 11.48 47.66
C ARG A 176 -8.60 10.37 46.97
N GLU A 177 -9.30 10.63 45.87
CA GLU A 177 -9.70 9.56 44.91
C GLU A 177 -8.51 9.07 44.05
N VAL A 178 -7.48 8.67 44.77
CA VAL A 178 -6.48 7.69 44.41
C VAL A 178 -7.21 6.34 44.29
N GLY A 179 -7.20 5.74 43.08
CA GLY A 179 -7.57 4.33 42.93
C GLY A 179 -6.57 3.42 43.67
N PRO A 180 -6.75 2.07 43.69
CA PRO A 180 -5.89 1.16 44.45
C PRO A 180 -4.37 1.25 44.18
N TRP A 181 -3.97 1.92 43.09
CA TRP A 181 -2.58 2.12 42.66
C TRP A 181 -2.19 3.59 42.44
N GLY A 182 -2.88 4.55 43.07
CA GLY A 182 -2.53 5.96 42.96
C GLY A 182 -1.44 6.39 43.95
N GLY A 183 -0.25 6.70 43.45
CA GLY A 183 0.80 7.40 44.21
C GLY A 183 1.70 6.53 45.08
N GLY A 184 2.46 5.60 44.48
CA GLY A 184 3.44 4.78 45.20
C GLY A 184 4.53 4.19 44.30
N SER A 185 5.65 4.91 44.16
CA SER A 185 6.81 4.58 43.30
C SER A 185 6.54 4.57 41.77
N GLY A 186 7.53 4.90 40.96
CA GLY A 186 7.44 4.84 39.49
C GLY A 186 7.89 3.49 38.92
N VAL A 187 7.64 2.39 39.65
CA VAL A 187 8.03 1.02 39.28
C VAL A 187 6.79 0.29 38.76
N PRO A 188 6.87 -0.54 37.70
CA PRO A 188 5.72 -1.29 37.20
C PRO A 188 5.15 -2.28 38.23
N PRO A 189 3.89 -2.72 38.07
CA PRO A 189 3.28 -3.74 38.92
C PRO A 189 4.09 -5.04 38.97
N THR A 190 4.21 -5.64 40.15
CA THR A 190 5.08 -6.80 40.40
C THR A 190 4.43 -8.17 40.20
N ASP A 191 3.11 -8.23 40.00
CA ASP A 191 2.37 -9.48 39.93
C ASP A 191 2.50 -10.16 38.56
N CYS A 192 2.89 -11.44 38.55
CA CYS A 192 3.14 -12.20 37.34
C CYS A 192 1.81 -12.57 36.64
N PHE A 193 1.61 -12.05 35.42
CA PHE A 193 0.41 -12.16 34.57
C PHE A 193 -0.34 -13.52 34.62
N PRO A 194 -1.53 -13.57 35.24
CA PRO A 194 -2.34 -14.79 35.33
C PRO A 194 -3.80 -14.54 34.87
N GLY A 195 -4.02 -13.90 33.73
CA GLY A 195 -5.37 -13.51 33.31
C GLY A 195 -5.49 -12.79 31.97
N SER A 196 -6.73 -12.50 31.60
CA SER A 196 -7.15 -11.84 30.36
C SER A 196 -6.66 -10.39 30.24
N TRP A 197 -6.26 -9.99 29.02
CA TRP A 197 -6.15 -8.60 28.51
C TRP A 197 -6.26 -7.50 29.58
N HIS A 198 -5.15 -7.21 30.25
CA HIS A 198 -5.09 -6.25 31.35
C HIS A 198 -4.98 -4.81 30.85
N GLN A 199 -5.44 -3.87 31.69
CA GLN A 199 -5.42 -2.43 31.44
C GLN A 199 -4.01 -1.92 31.09
N ASP A 200 -3.87 -1.30 29.92
CA ASP A 200 -2.60 -0.78 29.42
C ASP A 200 -2.03 0.34 30.33
N VAL A 201 -0.70 0.34 30.50
CA VAL A 201 0.03 1.32 31.32
C VAL A 201 1.07 2.02 30.44
N GLY A 202 1.05 3.36 30.42
CA GLY A 202 1.92 4.15 29.54
C GLY A 202 3.38 4.17 29.98
N LEU A 203 4.30 4.34 29.03
CA LEU A 203 5.74 4.41 29.29
C LEU A 203 6.11 5.61 30.19
N ASP A 204 6.57 5.33 31.41
CA ASP A 204 7.36 6.24 32.27
C ASP A 204 8.81 5.73 32.35
N CYS A 205 9.78 6.45 31.79
CA CYS A 205 11.15 5.97 31.63
C CYS A 205 12.20 7.06 31.92
N LYS A 206 11.86 7.99 32.84
CA LYS A 206 12.65 9.15 33.32
C LYS A 206 14.09 9.18 32.81
N GLY A 207 14.32 9.97 31.76
CA GLY A 207 15.44 10.01 30.81
C GLY A 207 16.85 10.12 31.39
N SER A 208 17.25 9.10 32.12
CA SER A 208 18.57 8.85 32.69
C SER A 208 19.12 7.54 32.12
N PRO A 209 20.46 7.38 32.02
CA PRO A 209 21.05 6.19 31.41
C PRO A 209 20.75 4.94 32.24
N GLU A 210 19.83 4.10 31.73
CA GLU A 210 19.35 2.83 32.30
C GLU A 210 19.29 2.78 33.85
N GLY A 211 18.57 3.72 34.45
CA GLY A 211 18.16 3.60 35.85
C GLY A 211 17.36 2.30 36.10
N ALA A 212 17.41 1.79 37.33
CA ALA A 212 16.69 0.56 37.70
C ALA A 212 15.18 0.64 37.41
N GLU A 213 14.60 1.83 37.54
CA GLU A 213 13.21 2.15 37.21
C GLU A 213 12.91 1.91 35.70
N ALA A 214 13.68 2.53 34.80
CA ALA A 214 13.52 2.34 33.35
C ALA A 214 13.81 0.90 32.88
N ARG A 215 14.74 0.19 33.55
CA ARG A 215 14.97 -1.24 33.30
C ARG A 215 13.76 -2.10 33.69
N ALA A 216 13.12 -1.81 34.82
CA ALA A 216 11.91 -2.52 35.24
C ALA A 216 10.78 -2.34 34.23
N TRP A 217 10.53 -1.11 33.74
CA TRP A 217 9.56 -0.87 32.67
C TRP A 217 9.90 -1.60 31.36
N THR A 218 11.17 -1.60 30.97
CA THR A 218 11.61 -2.33 29.76
C THR A 218 11.31 -3.84 29.88
N VAL A 219 11.51 -4.43 31.06
CA VAL A 219 11.17 -5.84 31.36
C VAL A 219 9.65 -6.06 31.41
N TYR A 220 8.88 -5.11 31.94
CA TYR A 220 7.42 -5.16 31.94
C TYR A 220 6.86 -5.18 30.52
N TYR A 221 7.29 -4.27 29.63
CA TYR A 221 6.83 -4.27 28.23
C TYR A 221 7.33 -5.47 27.43
N TYR A 222 8.51 -6.02 27.72
CA TYR A 222 8.95 -7.26 27.10
C TYR A 222 8.05 -8.44 27.50
N SER A 223 7.68 -8.52 28.78
CA SER A 223 6.76 -9.54 29.31
C SER A 223 5.34 -9.37 28.77
N LEU A 224 4.84 -8.14 28.67
CA LEU A 224 3.55 -7.82 28.06
C LEU A 224 3.52 -8.22 26.58
N LEU A 225 4.60 -7.96 25.83
CA LEU A 225 4.74 -8.46 24.44
C LEU A 225 4.66 -9.99 24.37
N GLN A 226 5.35 -10.72 25.25
CA GLN A 226 5.26 -12.19 25.26
C GLN A 226 3.84 -12.66 25.59
N SER A 227 3.15 -12.00 26.52
CA SER A 227 1.75 -12.30 26.84
C SER A 227 0.83 -12.05 25.64
N CYS A 228 0.97 -10.93 24.93
CA CYS A 228 0.20 -10.63 23.72
C CYS A 228 0.46 -11.65 22.59
N LEU A 229 1.72 -12.05 22.37
CA LEU A 229 2.08 -13.06 21.38
C LEU A 229 1.48 -14.43 21.76
N GLN A 230 1.62 -14.85 23.03
CA GLN A 230 1.08 -16.12 23.53
C GLN A 230 -0.46 -16.16 23.47
N GLN A 231 -1.15 -15.08 23.84
CA GLN A 231 -2.61 -14.98 23.75
C GLN A 231 -3.10 -14.98 22.29
N ALA A 232 -2.28 -14.52 21.35
CA ALA A 232 -2.50 -14.63 19.91
C ALA A 232 -2.04 -15.99 19.31
N GLY A 233 -1.52 -16.93 20.10
CA GLY A 233 -0.97 -18.19 19.59
C GLY A 233 0.25 -18.03 18.68
N LEU A 234 0.92 -16.88 18.75
CA LEU A 234 2.11 -16.52 17.98
C LEU A 234 3.40 -16.96 18.71
N PRO A 235 4.52 -17.16 17.99
CA PRO A 235 5.79 -17.53 18.62
C PRO A 235 6.37 -16.41 19.48
N GLU A 236 7.01 -16.80 20.60
CA GLU A 236 7.77 -15.89 21.48
C GLU A 236 8.91 -15.18 20.75
N THR A 237 9.28 -14.00 21.26
CA THR A 237 10.37 -13.18 20.72
C THR A 237 11.73 -13.85 20.89
N GLN A 238 12.45 -14.04 19.79
CA GLN A 238 13.78 -14.64 19.77
C GLN A 238 14.87 -13.57 19.97
N ASP A 239 15.74 -13.74 20.97
CA ASP A 239 16.83 -12.79 21.20
C ASP A 239 17.98 -12.97 20.18
N ARG A 240 18.21 -11.94 19.35
CA ARG A 240 19.31 -11.84 18.40
C ARG A 240 20.34 -10.75 18.78
N SER A 241 20.22 -10.09 19.93
CA SER A 241 21.15 -9.04 20.36
C SER A 241 22.61 -9.50 20.40
N HIS A 242 22.83 -10.79 20.67
CA HIS A 242 24.13 -11.44 20.63
C HIS A 242 24.77 -11.55 19.22
N VAL A 243 24.02 -11.29 18.14
CA VAL A 243 24.53 -11.08 16.77
C VAL A 243 23.96 -9.76 16.22
N PRO A 244 24.58 -8.61 16.54
CA PRO A 244 24.08 -7.31 16.11
C PRO A 244 23.90 -7.21 14.60
N ARG A 245 22.76 -6.66 14.16
CA ARG A 245 22.44 -6.43 12.76
C ARG A 245 23.29 -5.30 12.20
N THR A 246 24.29 -5.68 11.41
CA THR A 246 25.10 -4.77 10.60
C THR A 246 24.39 -4.42 9.30
N GLY A 247 24.51 -3.17 8.86
CA GLY A 247 23.94 -2.66 7.61
C GLY A 247 24.32 -1.20 7.37
N CYS A 248 23.82 -0.60 6.28
CA CYS A 248 24.05 0.81 5.96
C CYS A 248 22.95 1.71 6.58
N PRO A 249 23.26 2.58 7.57
CA PRO A 249 22.25 3.45 8.17
C PRO A 249 21.61 4.39 7.16
N GLY A 250 20.27 4.44 7.15
CA GLY A 250 19.52 5.35 6.28
C GLY A 250 19.45 4.94 4.81
N ALA A 251 19.82 3.70 4.45
CA ALA A 251 19.59 3.12 3.13
C ALA A 251 18.29 2.28 3.03
N GLU A 252 17.55 2.16 4.15
CA GLU A 252 16.41 1.25 4.27
C GLU A 252 15.24 1.93 5.02
N VAL A 253 14.02 1.56 4.65
CA VAL A 253 12.80 1.90 5.40
C VAL A 253 12.91 1.37 6.83
N THR A 254 12.71 2.24 7.81
CA THR A 254 12.80 1.95 9.25
C THR A 254 11.62 2.64 9.94
N LEU A 255 10.55 1.88 10.17
CA LEU A 255 9.35 2.35 10.88
C LEU A 255 9.57 2.10 12.38
N CYS A 256 9.64 3.18 13.17
CA CYS A 256 9.95 3.11 14.60
C CYS A 256 8.72 3.45 15.45
N LEU A 257 8.21 2.48 16.21
CA LEU A 257 7.11 2.65 17.16
C LEU A 257 7.65 2.69 18.59
N LEU A 258 7.17 3.64 19.40
CA LEU A 258 7.45 3.75 20.84
C LEU A 258 6.11 3.79 21.59
N GLY A 259 5.76 2.70 22.25
CA GLY A 259 4.44 2.52 22.85
C GLY A 259 4.24 1.11 23.41
N SER A 260 3.05 0.84 23.91
CA SER A 260 2.72 -0.46 24.50
C SER A 260 2.53 -1.56 23.43
N PRO A 261 3.03 -2.80 23.63
CA PRO A 261 2.83 -3.91 22.71
C PRO A 261 1.36 -4.22 22.41
N SER A 262 0.46 -4.10 23.39
CA SER A 262 -0.97 -4.41 23.24
C SER A 262 -1.66 -3.41 22.30
N THR A 263 -1.58 -2.12 22.61
CA THR A 263 -2.11 -1.03 21.78
C THR A 263 -1.61 -1.09 20.33
N PHE A 264 -0.34 -1.45 20.09
CA PHE A 264 0.24 -1.41 18.75
C PHE A 264 0.23 -2.74 17.98
N LEU A 265 -0.27 -3.84 18.56
CA LEU A 265 -0.10 -5.21 18.02
C LEU A 265 -0.54 -5.35 16.55
N SER A 266 -1.74 -4.84 16.21
CA SER A 266 -2.29 -4.92 14.84
C SER A 266 -1.39 -4.22 13.81
N VAL A 267 -0.91 -3.00 14.15
CA VAL A 267 0.01 -2.21 13.31
C VAL A 267 1.37 -2.91 13.16
N LEU A 268 1.87 -3.52 14.23
CA LEU A 268 3.16 -4.22 14.25
C LEU A 268 3.12 -5.51 13.42
N LEU A 269 2.04 -6.28 13.50
CA LEU A 269 1.84 -7.49 12.69
C LEU A 269 1.66 -7.16 11.21
N GLU A 270 0.83 -6.16 10.87
CA GLU A 270 0.67 -5.70 9.49
C GLU A 270 1.99 -5.14 8.91
N GLY A 271 2.71 -4.36 9.71
CA GLY A 271 4.05 -3.86 9.37
C GLY A 271 5.10 -4.96 9.22
N GLY A 272 5.03 -6.02 10.02
CA GLY A 272 5.88 -7.21 9.89
C GLY A 272 5.64 -8.00 8.60
N VAL A 273 4.41 -7.97 8.06
CA VAL A 273 4.07 -8.54 6.76
C VAL A 273 4.53 -7.65 5.60
N GLN A 274 4.24 -6.34 5.64
CA GLN A 274 4.54 -5.42 4.53
C GLN A 274 6.00 -4.94 4.49
N SER A 275 6.71 -4.91 5.62
CA SER A 275 8.15 -4.61 5.66
C SER A 275 8.90 -5.46 6.71
N PRO A 276 9.14 -6.76 6.39
CA PRO A 276 9.80 -7.70 7.28
C PRO A 276 11.15 -7.19 7.80
N GLY A 277 11.31 -7.14 9.12
CA GLY A 277 12.54 -6.68 9.79
C GLY A 277 12.78 -5.17 9.79
N ASN A 278 11.79 -4.39 9.31
CA ASN A 278 11.81 -2.92 9.21
C ASN A 278 10.73 -2.23 10.05
N MET A 279 9.68 -2.94 10.44
CA MET A 279 8.77 -2.52 11.51
C MET A 279 9.43 -2.84 12.86
N LEU A 280 9.71 -1.81 13.66
CA LEU A 280 10.47 -1.88 14.91
C LEU A 280 9.66 -1.34 16.09
N LEU A 281 9.51 -2.14 17.14
CA LEU A 281 8.97 -1.72 18.44
C LEU A 281 10.12 -1.43 19.42
N CYS A 282 10.19 -0.20 19.92
CA CYS A 282 11.10 0.20 20.98
C CYS A 282 10.38 0.13 22.33
N LEU A 283 10.87 -0.74 23.23
CA LEU A 283 10.31 -0.93 24.58
C LEU A 283 10.87 0.06 25.60
N SER A 284 11.79 0.94 25.19
CA SER A 284 12.42 1.94 26.04
C SER A 284 12.87 3.17 25.22
N PRO A 285 12.63 4.41 25.71
CA PRO A 285 13.24 5.62 25.14
C PRO A 285 14.77 5.58 25.12
N ALA A 286 15.42 4.81 26.02
CA ALA A 286 16.87 4.69 26.09
C ALA A 286 17.50 3.96 24.87
N TRP A 287 16.69 3.28 24.06
CA TRP A 287 17.13 2.65 22.81
C TRP A 287 17.10 3.62 21.61
N LEU A 288 16.68 4.86 21.85
CA LEU A 288 16.57 5.92 20.86
C LEU A 288 17.58 7.04 21.16
N THR A 289 18.10 7.67 20.11
CA THR A 289 19.01 8.81 20.25
C THR A 289 18.67 9.89 19.24
N LYS A 290 18.39 11.10 19.71
CA LYS A 290 18.28 12.29 18.86
C LYS A 290 19.66 12.83 18.52
N VAL A 291 19.90 13.07 17.24
CA VAL A 291 21.13 13.69 16.72
C VAL A 291 20.73 14.86 15.82
N ALA A 292 21.44 16.00 15.93
CA ALA A 292 21.14 17.19 15.12
C ALA A 292 21.26 16.89 13.62
N ALA A 293 20.28 17.35 12.83
CA ALA A 293 20.22 17.06 11.40
C ALA A 293 21.20 17.93 10.59
N PRO A 294 22.11 17.34 9.78
CA PRO A 294 23.02 18.12 8.94
C PRO A 294 22.25 19.00 7.94
N GLY A 295 22.45 20.32 8.02
CA GLY A 295 21.83 21.30 7.13
C GLY A 295 20.37 21.69 7.45
N GLN A 296 19.76 21.14 8.51
CA GLN A 296 18.39 21.47 8.95
C GLN A 296 18.41 21.99 10.40
N PRO A 297 18.75 23.28 10.62
CA PRO A 297 18.90 23.83 11.96
C PRO A 297 17.55 23.81 12.71
N GLY A 298 17.52 23.11 13.85
CA GLY A 298 16.33 22.91 14.67
C GLY A 298 15.63 21.56 14.48
N GLU A 299 15.90 20.82 13.40
CA GLU A 299 15.40 19.45 13.20
C GLU A 299 16.44 18.40 13.68
N ALA A 300 15.95 17.22 14.07
CA ALA A 300 16.77 16.10 14.53
C ALA A 300 16.52 14.81 13.71
N ALA A 301 17.57 14.02 13.50
CA ALA A 301 17.44 12.62 13.13
C ALA A 301 17.26 11.77 14.39
N LEU A 302 16.36 10.79 14.34
CA LEU A 302 16.21 9.77 15.37
C LEU A 302 16.97 8.51 14.97
N LEU A 303 17.85 8.02 15.83
CA LEU A 303 18.59 6.77 15.66
C LEU A 303 18.04 5.71 16.62
N VAL A 304 17.99 4.46 16.16
CA VAL A 304 17.53 3.27 16.89
C VAL A 304 18.72 2.33 17.10
N SER A 305 19.11 2.09 18.34
CA SER A 305 20.23 1.19 18.70
C SER A 305 19.78 -0.23 19.05
N LYS A 306 18.56 -0.39 19.56
CA LYS A 306 17.93 -1.67 19.92
C LYS A 306 16.43 -1.60 19.65
N ALA A 307 15.81 -2.68 19.16
CA ALA A 307 14.35 -2.80 19.05
C ALA A 307 13.90 -4.26 18.91
N VAL A 308 12.62 -4.53 19.10
CA VAL A 308 12.01 -5.78 18.62
C VAL A 308 11.56 -5.56 17.17
N SER A 309 12.08 -6.35 16.23
CA SER A 309 11.69 -6.32 14.82
C SER A 309 10.63 -7.37 14.50
N PHE A 310 9.66 -6.97 13.66
CA PHE A 310 8.51 -7.80 13.28
C PHE A 310 8.66 -8.37 11.86
N HIS A 311 8.19 -9.60 11.66
CA HIS A 311 8.26 -10.37 10.42
C HIS A 311 6.94 -11.12 10.16
N PRO A 312 6.70 -11.69 8.96
CA PRO A 312 5.47 -12.40 8.63
C PRO A 312 5.23 -13.60 9.56
N GLY A 313 3.95 -13.91 9.84
CA GLY A 313 3.58 -15.01 10.73
C GLY A 313 3.82 -14.73 12.23
N GLY A 314 3.92 -13.45 12.63
CA GLY A 314 4.12 -13.06 14.02
C GLY A 314 5.53 -13.32 14.58
N LEU A 315 6.49 -13.69 13.71
CA LEU A 315 7.88 -13.85 14.11
C LEU A 315 8.45 -12.51 14.59
N THR A 316 8.92 -12.48 15.84
CA THR A 316 9.52 -11.29 16.48
C THR A 316 10.94 -11.59 16.95
N PHE A 317 11.81 -10.58 16.86
CA PHE A 317 13.22 -10.74 17.25
C PHE A 317 13.74 -9.50 17.98
N LEU A 318 14.41 -9.67 19.13
CA LEU A 318 15.14 -8.58 19.77
C LEU A 318 16.47 -8.36 19.04
N ASP A 319 16.62 -7.23 18.35
CA ASP A 319 17.78 -6.89 17.53
C ASP A 319 18.57 -5.72 18.14
N ASP A 320 19.91 -5.86 18.16
CA ASP A 320 20.84 -4.74 18.31
C ASP A 320 21.27 -4.24 16.92
N PHE A 321 21.43 -2.92 16.77
CA PHE A 321 21.81 -2.28 15.50
C PHE A 321 23.16 -1.59 15.62
N VAL A 322 24.16 -2.10 14.88
CA VAL A 322 25.53 -1.60 14.91
C VAL A 322 26.05 -1.40 13.48
N PRO A 323 26.24 -0.15 13.01
CA PRO A 323 25.80 1.11 13.63
C PRO A 323 24.26 1.26 13.75
N PRO A 324 23.76 2.13 14.65
CA PRO A 324 22.32 2.39 14.83
C PRO A 324 21.59 2.78 13.54
N ARG A 325 20.36 2.29 13.35
CA ARG A 325 19.55 2.61 12.17
C ARG A 325 18.88 3.98 12.33
N ARG A 326 18.86 4.81 11.29
CA ARG A 326 18.06 6.05 11.26
C ARG A 326 16.60 5.70 11.04
N ALA A 327 15.71 6.14 11.94
CA ALA A 327 14.27 6.04 11.72
C ALA A 327 13.85 6.95 10.55
N THR A 328 13.06 6.40 9.63
CA THR A 328 12.52 7.10 8.45
C THR A 328 11.04 7.44 8.63
N TYR A 329 10.41 6.92 9.68
CA TYR A 329 9.10 7.27 10.19
C TYR A 329 9.05 6.94 11.69
N PHE A 330 8.36 7.75 12.48
CA PHE A 330 8.24 7.57 13.94
C PHE A 330 6.80 7.70 14.43
N LEU A 331 6.35 6.82 15.33
CA LEU A 331 5.01 6.84 15.89
C LEU A 331 5.04 6.56 17.40
N ALA A 332 4.39 7.42 18.18
CA ALA A 332 4.26 7.29 19.62
C ALA A 332 3.03 8.07 20.11
N GLY A 333 2.51 7.74 21.29
CA GLY A 333 1.55 8.58 22.02
C GLY A 333 0.18 8.74 21.37
N LEU A 334 -0.51 7.63 21.06
CA LEU A 334 -1.92 7.62 20.58
C LEU A 334 -2.98 7.90 21.68
N GLY A 335 -2.54 8.44 22.82
CA GLY A 335 -3.36 8.69 23.99
C GLY A 335 -2.52 9.30 25.11
N LEU A 336 -2.92 10.45 25.64
CA LEU A 336 -2.26 11.08 26.80
C LEU A 336 -2.90 10.60 28.11
N GLY A 337 -2.53 9.39 28.55
CA GLY A 337 -2.86 8.92 29.89
C GLY A 337 -2.24 9.84 30.95
N PRO A 338 -2.97 10.23 32.02
CA PRO A 338 -2.50 11.25 32.96
C PRO A 338 -1.14 10.87 33.57
N GLY A 339 -0.14 11.72 33.32
CA GLY A 339 1.25 11.56 33.77
C GLY A 339 2.21 10.86 32.79
N HIS A 340 1.70 10.12 31.80
CA HIS A 340 2.51 9.19 30.98
C HIS A 340 2.76 9.74 29.56
N GLY A 341 3.91 9.39 28.97
CA GLY A 341 4.21 9.71 27.56
C GLY A 341 4.82 11.10 27.28
N ARG A 342 5.12 11.94 28.29
CA ARG A 342 5.79 13.25 28.08
C ARG A 342 7.10 13.11 27.30
N GLU A 343 7.89 12.09 27.60
CA GLU A 343 9.17 11.83 26.92
C GLU A 343 8.99 11.37 25.48
N ALA A 344 7.94 10.59 25.20
CA ALA A 344 7.56 10.22 23.84
C ALA A 344 7.14 11.44 23.01
N ALA A 345 6.46 12.42 23.61
CA ALA A 345 6.14 13.70 22.97
C ALA A 345 7.40 14.54 22.69
N GLU A 346 8.31 14.70 23.66
CA GLU A 346 9.58 15.39 23.44
C GLU A 346 10.47 14.65 22.41
N LEU A 347 10.35 13.33 22.27
CA LEU A 347 10.98 12.55 21.20
C LEU A 347 10.30 12.76 19.83
N ALA A 348 8.97 12.89 19.75
CA ALA A 348 8.27 13.15 18.49
C ALA A 348 8.55 14.55 17.90
N ARG A 349 8.76 15.57 18.74
CA ARG A 349 8.97 16.96 18.32
C ARG A 349 10.19 17.16 17.41
N ASN A 350 10.03 18.00 16.39
CA ASN A 350 11.09 18.46 15.48
C ASN A 350 11.94 17.34 14.84
N LEU A 351 11.32 16.21 14.52
CA LEU A 351 11.97 15.13 13.78
C LEU A 351 12.05 15.43 12.28
N THR A 352 13.17 15.05 11.67
CA THR A 352 13.35 15.02 10.20
C THR A 352 12.55 13.90 9.54
N CYS A 353 12.19 12.85 10.29
CA CYS A 353 11.28 11.83 9.81
C CYS A 353 9.81 12.22 10.07
N PRO A 354 8.88 11.86 9.17
CA PRO A 354 7.44 11.99 9.40
C PRO A 354 6.98 11.29 10.68
N THR A 355 5.97 11.89 11.34
CA THR A 355 5.21 11.24 12.42
C THR A 355 3.72 11.13 12.09
N GLY A 356 3.11 10.01 12.51
CA GLY A 356 1.68 9.72 12.37
C GLY A 356 0.81 10.16 13.56
N ALA A 357 1.42 10.81 14.55
CA ALA A 357 0.80 11.45 15.71
C ALA A 357 1.74 12.54 16.29
N SER A 358 1.20 13.37 17.18
CA SER A 358 1.94 14.28 18.07
C SER A 358 1.10 14.57 19.32
N ALA A 359 1.69 15.09 20.39
CA ALA A 359 0.94 15.46 21.59
C ALA A 359 0.01 16.66 21.35
N GLU A 360 0.42 17.55 20.45
CA GLU A 360 -0.33 18.73 20.03
C GLU A 360 -1.58 18.33 19.21
N LEU A 361 -1.47 17.33 18.31
CA LEU A 361 -2.63 16.75 17.62
C LEU A 361 -3.50 15.90 18.55
N ALA A 362 -2.92 15.08 19.42
CA ALA A 362 -3.67 14.27 20.39
C ALA A 362 -4.52 15.15 21.32
N ARG A 363 -3.96 16.27 21.82
CA ARG A 363 -4.72 17.27 22.61
C ARG A 363 -5.95 17.81 21.86
N LEU A 364 -5.88 17.97 20.53
CA LEU A 364 -7.03 18.42 19.73
C LEU A 364 -8.05 17.30 19.53
N LEU A 365 -7.59 16.09 19.18
CA LEU A 365 -8.47 14.95 18.87
C LEU A 365 -9.17 14.35 20.09
N GLU A 366 -8.58 14.49 21.29
CA GLU A 366 -9.16 14.00 22.54
C GLU A 366 -10.13 15.01 23.20
N ASP A 367 -10.18 16.26 22.74
CA ASP A 367 -11.16 17.23 23.26
C ASP A 367 -12.56 16.93 22.71
N ARG A 368 -13.43 16.39 23.58
CA ARG A 368 -14.80 16.00 23.25
C ARG A 368 -15.59 17.16 22.63
N LEU A 369 -15.46 18.38 23.14
CA LEU A 369 -16.22 19.53 22.65
C LEU A 369 -15.77 19.97 21.25
N LEU A 370 -14.45 20.03 21.03
CA LEU A 370 -13.89 20.32 19.72
C LEU A 370 -14.30 19.26 18.71
N MET A 371 -14.28 17.97 19.08
CA MET A 371 -14.71 16.89 18.19
C MET A 371 -16.23 16.87 17.94
N ARG A 372 -17.07 17.16 18.94
CA ARG A 372 -18.52 17.35 18.73
C ARG A 372 -18.79 18.38 17.65
N ARG A 373 -18.15 19.55 17.77
CA ARG A 373 -18.28 20.66 16.82
C ARG A 373 -17.69 20.34 15.44
N LEU A 374 -16.52 19.71 15.39
CA LEU A 374 -15.85 19.35 14.14
C LEU A 374 -16.68 18.36 13.33
N LEU A 375 -17.25 17.34 13.99
CA LEU A 375 -18.04 16.31 13.36
C LEU A 375 -19.47 16.78 13.04
N SER A 376 -20.10 17.60 13.89
CA SER A 376 -21.45 18.14 13.63
C SER A 376 -21.50 19.17 12.50
N GLN A 377 -20.36 19.76 12.12
CA GLN A 377 -20.22 20.64 10.97
C GLN A 377 -20.00 19.87 9.65
N GLN A 378 -19.72 18.55 9.70
CA GLN A 378 -19.55 17.73 8.50
C GLN A 378 -20.81 16.94 8.15
N GLY A 379 -21.16 16.94 6.86
CA GLY A 379 -22.25 16.12 6.36
C GLY A 379 -21.89 14.63 6.42
N GLY A 380 -22.63 13.85 7.22
CA GLY A 380 -22.52 12.38 7.26
C GLY A 380 -22.04 11.78 8.58
N VAL A 381 -21.65 12.58 9.58
CA VAL A 381 -21.33 12.08 10.93
C VAL A 381 -22.39 12.53 11.92
N ALA A 382 -23.17 11.59 12.46
CA ALA A 382 -24.08 11.87 13.56
C ALA A 382 -23.30 11.94 14.88
N VAL A 383 -23.61 12.92 15.74
CA VAL A 383 -23.08 13.06 17.10
C VAL A 383 -24.23 13.22 18.11
N PRO A 384 -24.03 12.88 19.39
CA PRO A 384 -25.01 13.15 20.44
C PRO A 384 -25.34 14.65 20.53
N ALA A 385 -26.62 14.99 20.72
CA ALA A 385 -26.99 16.35 21.06
C ALA A 385 -26.29 16.77 22.37
N THR A 386 -25.74 17.98 22.41
CA THR A 386 -24.78 18.42 23.43
C THR A 386 -25.03 19.88 23.82
N LEU A 387 -25.28 20.12 25.11
CA LEU A 387 -25.14 21.44 25.73
C LEU A 387 -23.75 21.52 26.37
N ALA A 388 -23.00 22.59 26.10
CA ALA A 388 -21.64 22.77 26.61
C ALA A 388 -21.49 24.12 27.33
N PHE A 389 -21.18 24.07 28.62
CA PHE A 389 -20.79 25.23 29.41
C PHE A 389 -19.26 25.36 29.39
N THR A 390 -18.77 26.44 28.80
CA THR A 390 -17.35 26.65 28.47
C THR A 390 -16.76 27.75 29.35
N TYR A 391 -15.55 27.54 29.89
CA TYR A 391 -14.86 28.54 30.70
C TYR A 391 -13.64 29.09 29.95
N LYS A 392 -13.77 30.33 29.43
CA LYS A 392 -12.78 30.99 28.54
C LYS A 392 -12.33 30.06 27.38
N PRO A 393 -13.25 29.68 26.47
CA PRO A 393 -12.95 28.72 25.40
C PRO A 393 -11.72 29.13 24.55
N PRO A 394 -10.93 28.14 24.08
CA PRO A 394 -9.77 28.36 23.19
C PRO A 394 -10.21 28.99 21.87
N GLY A 395 -9.27 29.62 21.16
CA GLY A 395 -9.55 30.37 19.92
C GLY A 395 -10.31 29.60 18.85
N LEU A 396 -10.05 28.29 18.69
CA LEU A 396 -10.75 27.43 17.74
C LEU A 396 -12.25 27.23 18.04
N LEU A 397 -12.70 27.50 19.28
CA LEU A 397 -14.10 27.39 19.68
C LEU A 397 -14.84 28.74 19.67
N ARG A 398 -14.17 29.87 19.39
CA ARG A 398 -14.78 31.21 19.43
C ARG A 398 -15.44 31.60 18.11
N GLY A 399 -16.75 31.89 18.17
CA GLY A 399 -17.54 32.43 17.07
C GLY A 399 -17.99 31.37 16.04
N GLY A 400 -19.06 31.68 15.31
CA GLY A 400 -19.72 30.79 14.36
C GLY A 400 -21.00 30.15 14.91
N ASP A 401 -22.04 30.06 14.07
CA ASP A 401 -23.33 29.49 14.46
C ASP A 401 -23.20 28.01 14.83
N ALA A 402 -23.86 27.62 15.92
CA ALA A 402 -23.84 26.24 16.37
C ALA A 402 -24.83 25.39 15.58
N SER A 403 -24.37 24.25 15.07
CA SER A 403 -25.21 23.22 14.43
C SER A 403 -26.38 22.83 15.36
N PRO A 404 -27.60 22.55 14.87
CA PRO A 404 -28.82 22.51 15.69
C PRO A 404 -28.86 21.47 16.83
N GLY A 405 -27.93 20.51 16.87
CA GLY A 405 -27.75 19.58 18.00
C GLY A 405 -26.69 20.00 19.04
N LEU A 406 -25.95 21.08 18.82
CA LEU A 406 -24.88 21.56 19.70
C LEU A 406 -25.22 22.98 20.20
N ARG A 407 -25.17 23.20 21.51
CA ARG A 407 -25.41 24.51 22.13
C ARG A 407 -24.21 24.89 23.00
N LEU A 408 -23.60 26.04 22.72
CA LEU A 408 -22.42 26.54 23.43
C LEU A 408 -22.81 27.72 24.32
N VAL A 409 -22.41 27.66 25.60
CA VAL A 409 -22.60 28.72 26.59
C VAL A 409 -21.22 29.16 27.08
N GLU A 410 -20.85 30.42 26.87
CA GLU A 410 -19.59 30.98 27.38
C GLU A 410 -19.83 31.63 28.74
N LEU A 411 -19.18 31.10 29.78
CA LEU A 411 -19.33 31.59 31.15
C LEU A 411 -18.38 32.77 31.42
N SER A 412 -18.96 33.89 31.84
CA SER A 412 -18.21 35.10 32.22
C SER A 412 -17.44 34.96 33.54
N GLY A 413 -17.83 33.99 34.38
CA GLY A 413 -17.19 33.61 35.63
C GLY A 413 -17.74 32.28 36.13
N LYS A 414 -17.13 31.68 37.16
CA LYS A 414 -17.63 30.43 37.77
C LYS A 414 -18.81 30.66 38.72
N GLU A 415 -18.72 31.71 39.52
CA GLU A 415 -19.70 32.04 40.57
C GLU A 415 -20.93 32.76 39.99
N GLY A 416 -22.08 32.60 40.65
CA GLY A 416 -23.31 33.34 40.34
C GLY A 416 -24.05 32.93 39.05
N GLN A 417 -23.63 31.85 38.38
CA GLN A 417 -24.21 31.38 37.12
C GLN A 417 -25.43 30.45 37.29
N GLU A 418 -25.90 30.22 38.51
CA GLU A 418 -26.96 29.25 38.86
C GLU A 418 -28.22 29.39 37.99
N THR A 419 -28.73 30.62 37.83
CA THR A 419 -29.91 30.90 37.02
C THR A 419 -29.67 30.57 35.54
N LEU A 420 -28.53 30.98 34.99
CA LEU A 420 -28.16 30.69 33.59
C LEU A 420 -28.05 29.18 33.36
N VAL A 421 -27.36 28.45 34.22
CA VAL A 421 -27.24 26.98 34.12
C VAL A 421 -28.63 26.33 34.22
N LYS A 422 -29.49 26.79 35.13
CA LYS A 422 -30.83 26.23 35.34
C LYS A 422 -31.79 26.51 34.17
N GLU A 423 -31.67 27.65 33.50
CA GLU A 423 -32.42 28.00 32.28
C GLU A 423 -31.89 27.25 31.04
N GLU A 424 -30.57 27.22 30.83
CA GLU A 424 -29.93 26.55 29.69
C GLU A 424 -30.12 25.03 29.72
N VAL A 425 -30.00 24.40 30.89
CA VAL A 425 -30.29 22.96 31.07
C VAL A 425 -31.77 22.66 30.84
N GLU A 426 -32.70 23.50 31.30
CA GLU A 426 -34.14 23.31 31.03
C GLU A 426 -34.47 23.44 29.54
N ALA A 427 -33.94 24.47 28.88
CA ALA A 427 -34.13 24.69 27.45
C ALA A 427 -33.51 23.56 26.61
N PHE A 428 -32.41 22.97 27.06
CA PHE A 428 -31.83 21.78 26.43
C PHE A 428 -32.68 20.52 26.66
N LEU A 429 -33.05 20.19 27.91
CA LEU A 429 -33.83 18.99 28.22
C LEU A 429 -35.21 18.94 27.53
N HIS A 430 -35.81 20.10 27.25
CA HIS A 430 -37.07 20.22 26.48
C HIS A 430 -36.87 20.36 24.96
N SER A 431 -35.63 20.44 24.47
CA SER A 431 -35.38 20.60 23.03
C SER A 431 -35.67 19.32 22.23
N GLU A 432 -36.10 19.51 20.98
CA GLU A 432 -36.30 18.43 20.01
C GLU A 432 -35.00 17.68 19.69
N ALA A 433 -33.83 18.31 19.91
CA ALA A 433 -32.52 17.75 19.63
C ALA A 433 -32.18 16.48 20.44
N LEU A 434 -32.79 16.27 21.62
CA LEU A 434 -32.62 15.01 22.37
C LEU A 434 -33.45 13.86 21.77
N GLY A 435 -34.45 14.14 20.93
CA GLY A 435 -35.39 13.13 20.43
C GLY A 435 -35.99 12.29 21.56
N ASP A 436 -35.94 10.97 21.39
CA ASP A 436 -36.45 9.97 22.33
C ASP A 436 -35.49 9.65 23.50
N ALA A 437 -34.38 10.38 23.67
CA ALA A 437 -33.43 10.12 24.74
C ALA A 437 -34.09 10.29 26.13
N LEU A 438 -34.10 9.22 26.93
CA LEU A 438 -34.66 9.17 28.29
C LEU A 438 -33.66 9.58 29.38
N GLN A 439 -32.37 9.66 29.04
CA GLN A 439 -31.28 10.00 29.95
C GLN A 439 -30.32 11.01 29.31
N VAL A 440 -29.62 11.76 30.16
CA VAL A 440 -28.48 12.61 29.78
C VAL A 440 -27.22 12.19 30.52
N ALA A 441 -26.09 12.41 29.86
CA ALA A 441 -24.75 12.15 30.37
C ALA A 441 -24.03 13.46 30.65
N VAL A 442 -23.79 13.77 31.93
CA VAL A 442 -22.96 14.91 32.32
C VAL A 442 -21.50 14.46 32.36
N LYS A 443 -20.64 15.17 31.62
CA LYS A 443 -19.23 14.85 31.38
C LYS A 443 -18.36 16.10 31.49
N LEU A 444 -17.07 15.90 31.73
CA LEU A 444 -16.05 16.94 31.56
C LEU A 444 -15.37 16.84 30.17
N SER A 445 -14.96 17.99 29.64
CA SER A 445 -14.11 18.15 28.44
C SER A 445 -12.96 19.11 28.75
N GLY A 446 -11.83 18.89 28.08
CA GLY A 446 -10.57 19.60 28.33
C GLY A 446 -9.44 18.64 28.71
N TRP A 447 -8.21 19.09 28.50
CA TRP A 447 -7.01 18.26 28.51
C TRP A 447 -6.69 17.61 29.87
N ARG A 448 -7.05 18.19 31.02
CA ARG A 448 -6.82 17.52 32.33
C ARG A 448 -7.70 16.29 32.57
N TRP A 449 -8.77 16.15 31.79
CA TRP A 449 -9.78 15.09 31.92
C TRP A 449 -9.55 13.90 30.97
N GLN A 450 -8.42 13.90 30.24
CA GLN A 450 -7.97 12.79 29.39
C GLN A 450 -7.92 11.47 30.19
N GLY A 451 -8.54 10.42 29.64
CA GLY A 451 -8.72 9.09 30.28
C GLY A 451 -9.63 9.06 31.52
N ARG A 452 -9.89 10.20 32.18
CA ARG A 452 -10.66 10.29 33.43
C ARG A 452 -12.15 10.39 33.14
N GLN A 453 -12.82 9.23 33.02
CA GLN A 453 -14.27 9.15 32.82
C GLN A 453 -15.07 9.51 34.09
N VAL A 454 -15.06 10.81 34.45
CA VAL A 454 -16.12 11.42 35.24
C VAL A 454 -17.35 11.51 34.34
N LEU A 455 -18.26 10.56 34.51
CA LEU A 455 -19.50 10.39 33.77
C LEU A 455 -20.63 10.20 34.78
N HIS A 456 -21.55 11.15 34.83
CA HIS A 456 -22.78 11.03 35.61
C HIS A 456 -23.96 10.82 34.64
N LEU A 457 -24.79 9.80 34.90
CA LEU A 457 -25.98 9.49 34.11
C LEU A 457 -27.23 9.89 34.91
N HIS A 458 -28.10 10.69 34.30
CA HIS A 458 -29.30 11.22 34.94
C HIS A 458 -30.54 10.96 34.08
N PRO A 459 -31.69 10.59 34.67
CA PRO A 459 -32.96 10.58 33.95
C PRO A 459 -33.32 11.99 33.46
N ARG A 460 -33.80 12.11 32.22
CA ARG A 460 -34.22 13.40 31.62
C ARG A 460 -35.32 14.12 32.40
N ALA A 461 -36.09 13.38 33.20
CA ALA A 461 -37.11 13.91 34.09
C ALA A 461 -36.55 14.57 35.36
N GLU A 462 -35.33 14.23 35.78
CA GLU A 462 -34.71 14.73 37.02
C GLU A 462 -33.90 16.01 36.78
N ARG A 463 -34.56 17.06 36.28
CA ARG A 463 -33.95 18.36 35.96
C ARG A 463 -32.95 18.84 37.02
N ASP A 464 -33.36 18.87 38.29
CA ASP A 464 -32.56 19.48 39.35
C ASP A 464 -31.28 18.66 39.64
N THR A 465 -31.30 17.31 39.53
CA THR A 465 -30.08 16.50 39.74
C THR A 465 -29.06 16.70 38.61
N VAL A 466 -29.52 16.99 37.39
CA VAL A 466 -28.65 17.42 36.27
C VAL A 466 -28.03 18.79 36.56
N VAL A 467 -28.82 19.77 37.02
CA VAL A 467 -28.35 21.13 37.33
C VAL A 467 -27.33 21.12 38.46
N ASP A 468 -27.62 20.45 39.57
CA ASP A 468 -26.71 20.33 40.73
C ASP A 468 -25.38 19.68 40.33
N THR A 469 -25.43 18.66 39.47
CA THR A 469 -24.22 17.98 38.97
C THR A 469 -23.40 18.87 38.02
N VAL A 470 -24.05 19.65 37.15
CA VAL A 470 -23.35 20.64 36.31
C VAL A 470 -22.66 21.69 37.18
N LEU A 471 -23.35 22.27 38.17
CA LEU A 471 -22.78 23.29 39.07
C LEU A 471 -21.57 22.74 39.85
N MET A 472 -21.69 21.53 40.43
CA MET A 472 -20.61 20.83 41.13
C MET A 472 -19.37 20.56 40.25
N LEU A 473 -19.54 20.41 38.94
CA LEU A 473 -18.44 20.23 37.98
C LEU A 473 -17.87 21.57 37.47
N LEU A 474 -18.68 22.63 37.37
CA LEU A 474 -18.25 23.96 36.92
C LEU A 474 -17.22 24.61 37.86
N GLU A 475 -17.34 24.39 39.18
CA GLU A 475 -16.34 24.84 40.16
C GLU A 475 -14.94 24.30 39.84
N LYS A 476 -14.85 23.09 39.29
CA LYS A 476 -13.62 22.31 39.10
C LYS A 476 -12.88 22.62 37.79
N LEU A 477 -13.49 23.33 36.84
CA LEU A 477 -12.89 23.66 35.54
C LEU A 477 -11.64 24.54 35.66
N GLU A 478 -10.65 24.32 34.80
CA GLU A 478 -9.61 25.31 34.48
C GLU A 478 -9.96 26.08 33.20
N GLU A 479 -9.13 27.06 32.82
CA GLU A 479 -9.31 27.79 31.55
C GLU A 479 -9.18 26.84 30.35
N GLU A 480 -9.92 27.13 29.28
CA GLU A 480 -10.09 26.27 28.10
C GLU A 480 -10.87 24.95 28.32
N GLU A 481 -11.38 24.67 29.53
CA GLU A 481 -12.18 23.48 29.83
C GLU A 481 -13.70 23.71 29.75
N SER A 482 -14.49 22.63 29.82
CA SER A 482 -15.96 22.70 29.71
C SER A 482 -16.69 21.55 30.42
N VAL A 483 -17.92 21.82 30.89
CA VAL A 483 -18.89 20.78 31.29
C VAL A 483 -19.85 20.54 30.12
N LEU A 484 -20.04 19.27 29.76
CA LEU A 484 -20.95 18.83 28.71
C LEU A 484 -22.15 18.12 29.33
N VAL A 485 -23.36 18.42 28.85
CA VAL A 485 -24.58 17.63 29.06
C VAL A 485 -24.96 17.05 27.71
N GLU A 486 -24.72 15.77 27.52
CA GLU A 486 -24.96 15.06 26.25
C GLU A 486 -26.22 14.20 26.33
N ALA A 487 -26.95 14.05 25.22
CA ALA A 487 -28.00 13.04 25.09
C ALA A 487 -27.38 11.64 25.19
N MET A 488 -27.95 10.76 26.03
CA MET A 488 -27.52 9.36 26.08
C MET A 488 -28.12 8.62 24.88
N CYS A 489 -27.29 8.26 23.90
CA CYS A 489 -27.72 7.48 22.74
C CYS A 489 -28.03 6.03 23.15
N PRO A 490 -29.29 5.56 23.06
CA PRO A 490 -29.60 4.16 23.33
C PRO A 490 -28.99 3.25 22.25
N SER A 491 -28.72 2.00 22.60
CA SER A 491 -28.42 1.00 21.58
C SER A 491 -29.69 0.62 20.81
N ALA A 492 -29.54 0.35 19.53
CA ALA A 492 -30.64 0.03 18.64
C ALA A 492 -31.35 -1.27 19.04
N GLN A 493 -32.57 -1.14 19.55
CA GLN A 493 -33.47 -2.26 19.75
C GLN A 493 -34.32 -2.48 18.49
N LEU A 494 -34.49 -3.73 18.07
CA LEU A 494 -35.61 -4.14 17.21
C LEU A 494 -36.67 -4.84 18.08
N PRO A 495 -37.96 -4.69 17.77
CA PRO A 495 -38.99 -5.54 18.36
C PRO A 495 -38.75 -6.99 17.92
N PHE A 496 -38.74 -7.92 18.87
CA PHE A 496 -38.70 -9.35 18.55
C PHE A 496 -39.86 -9.72 17.61
N PRO A 497 -39.63 -10.50 16.54
CA PRO A 497 -40.69 -10.96 15.64
C PRO A 497 -41.53 -12.06 16.31
N GLY A 498 -42.34 -11.68 17.30
CA GLY A 498 -43.04 -12.60 18.19
C GLY A 498 -44.31 -12.11 18.87
N GLU A 499 -44.64 -10.81 18.88
CA GLU A 499 -45.77 -10.32 19.68
C GLU A 499 -46.68 -9.23 19.06
N SER A 500 -46.84 -9.21 17.74
CA SER A 500 -48.01 -8.54 17.12
C SER A 500 -48.33 -9.03 15.70
N HIS A 501 -49.30 -9.95 15.58
CA HIS A 501 -50.38 -9.91 14.58
C HIS A 501 -51.36 -11.09 14.78
N LEU A 502 -52.58 -10.78 15.23
CA LEU A 502 -53.68 -11.76 15.29
C LEU A 502 -54.22 -12.01 13.88
N CYS A 503 -53.77 -13.09 13.22
CA CYS A 503 -54.28 -13.48 11.92
C CYS A 503 -55.75 -13.96 11.99
N GLN A 504 -56.61 -13.36 11.17
CA GLN A 504 -57.90 -13.98 10.81
C GLN A 504 -57.68 -15.15 9.83
N PRO A 505 -58.57 -16.16 9.80
CA PRO A 505 -58.30 -17.43 9.10
C PRO A 505 -58.53 -17.36 7.59
N GLY A 506 -57.59 -17.93 6.80
CA GLY A 506 -57.65 -17.93 5.32
C GLY A 506 -56.87 -19.05 4.63
N ALA A 507 -57.48 -20.25 4.56
CA ALA A 507 -57.29 -21.31 3.55
C ALA A 507 -55.87 -21.73 3.05
N GLY A 508 -55.36 -22.86 3.58
CA GLY A 508 -54.50 -23.84 2.85
C GLY A 508 -52.98 -23.57 2.81
N ALA A 509 -52.10 -24.57 2.85
CA ALA A 509 -52.29 -26.01 2.67
C ALA A 509 -51.20 -26.88 3.35
N TRP A 510 -51.63 -28.01 3.93
CA TRP A 510 -50.96 -29.31 4.07
C TRP A 510 -49.42 -29.43 4.04
N TRP A 511 -48.83 -29.86 5.16
CA TRP A 511 -48.02 -31.09 5.25
C TRP A 511 -48.18 -31.73 6.65
N PHE A 512 -47.85 -33.01 6.82
CA PHE A 512 -48.17 -33.81 8.01
C PHE A 512 -47.04 -34.81 8.35
N CYS A 513 -47.16 -35.45 9.53
CA CYS A 513 -46.30 -36.51 10.09
C CYS A 513 -44.96 -36.04 10.69
N ALA A 514 -44.47 -36.57 11.82
CA ALA A 514 -45.05 -37.55 12.76
C ALA A 514 -44.77 -37.14 14.22
N GLY A 515 -45.61 -37.60 15.16
CA GLY A 515 -45.69 -37.01 16.51
C GLY A 515 -44.91 -37.71 17.61
N LEU A 516 -44.52 -36.92 18.62
CA LEU A 516 -44.23 -37.34 19.99
C LEU A 516 -45.14 -36.54 20.94
N ARG A 517 -45.47 -37.10 22.11
CA ARG A 517 -46.30 -36.40 23.11
C ARG A 517 -45.46 -35.35 23.86
N PRO A 518 -46.01 -34.16 24.18
CA PRO A 518 -45.32 -33.20 25.03
C PRO A 518 -45.24 -33.72 26.48
N LEU A 519 -44.02 -33.81 27.01
CA LEU A 519 -43.79 -33.83 28.46
C LEU A 519 -44.13 -32.46 29.04
N HIS A 520 -44.66 -32.43 30.26
CA HIS A 520 -44.89 -31.17 30.98
C HIS A 520 -43.56 -30.49 31.31
N LEU A 521 -43.33 -29.29 30.77
CA LEU A 521 -42.44 -28.31 31.37
C LEU A 521 -43.23 -27.47 32.40
N PRO A 522 -42.60 -27.02 33.50
CA PRO A 522 -43.27 -26.22 34.52
C PRO A 522 -43.58 -24.79 33.99
N PRO A 523 -44.51 -24.06 34.64
CA PRO A 523 -44.85 -22.69 34.28
C PRO A 523 -43.74 -21.70 34.72
N GLY A 524 -42.65 -21.69 33.97
CA GLY A 524 -41.65 -20.63 33.95
C GLY A 524 -41.55 -20.09 32.53
N GLY A 525 -42.19 -18.95 32.26
CA GLY A 525 -41.89 -18.19 31.04
C GLY A 525 -40.43 -17.76 31.04
N PRO A 526 -39.77 -17.60 29.88
CA PRO A 526 -38.42 -17.09 29.85
C PRO A 526 -38.39 -15.71 30.53
N SER A 527 -37.54 -15.57 31.55
CA SER A 527 -37.18 -14.24 32.06
C SER A 527 -36.73 -13.39 30.88
N PRO A 528 -37.17 -12.12 30.75
CA PRO A 528 -36.78 -11.28 29.63
C PRO A 528 -35.26 -11.27 29.52
N SER A 529 -34.76 -11.73 28.38
CA SER A 529 -33.33 -11.74 28.08
C SER A 529 -32.80 -10.32 28.24
N PRO A 530 -31.70 -10.10 28.97
CA PRO A 530 -31.24 -8.75 29.27
C PRO A 530 -31.01 -7.99 27.97
N GLU A 531 -31.50 -6.75 27.91
CA GLU A 531 -31.29 -5.88 26.74
C GLU A 531 -29.81 -5.82 26.40
N LEU A 532 -29.49 -5.93 25.11
CA LEU A 532 -28.11 -5.89 24.63
C LEU A 532 -27.79 -4.50 24.06
N ALA A 533 -26.57 -4.07 24.31
CA ALA A 533 -25.96 -2.90 23.69
C ALA A 533 -24.82 -3.33 22.76
N VAL A 534 -24.50 -2.48 21.78
CA VAL A 534 -23.36 -2.66 20.87
C VAL A 534 -22.59 -1.34 20.73
N ARG A 535 -21.28 -1.39 21.00
CA ARG A 535 -20.30 -0.33 20.69
C ARG A 535 -19.51 -0.76 19.47
N ILE A 536 -19.53 0.04 18.41
CA ILE A 536 -18.80 -0.22 17.17
C ILE A 536 -17.53 0.64 17.17
N CYS A 537 -16.39 -0.03 17.18
CA CYS A 537 -15.06 0.56 17.22
C CYS A 537 -14.47 0.45 15.81
N THR A 538 -14.06 1.57 15.20
CA THR A 538 -13.46 1.56 13.86
C THR A 538 -12.06 2.14 13.87
N VAL A 539 -11.24 1.71 12.91
CA VAL A 539 -9.95 2.36 12.60
C VAL A 539 -9.97 2.77 11.13
N VAL A 540 -9.66 4.03 10.87
CA VAL A 540 -9.71 4.67 9.55
C VAL A 540 -8.34 5.27 9.23
N CYS A 541 -7.80 5.01 8.05
CA CYS A 541 -6.46 5.44 7.65
C CYS A 541 -6.52 6.60 6.65
N ARG A 542 -5.55 7.51 6.76
CA ARG A 542 -5.21 8.47 5.71
C ARG A 542 -4.48 7.69 4.63
N THR A 543 -4.95 7.71 3.38
CA THR A 543 -4.27 7.07 2.24
C THR A 543 -3.58 8.13 1.37
N GLN A 544 -3.53 7.96 0.05
CA GLN A 544 -2.91 8.93 -0.87
C GLN A 544 -3.91 10.02 -1.29
N GLY A 545 -3.39 11.24 -1.53
CA GLY A 545 -4.24 12.41 -1.78
C GLY A 545 -5.12 12.78 -0.59
N ASP A 546 -4.67 12.43 0.62
CA ASP A 546 -5.38 12.62 1.90
C ASP A 546 -6.83 12.08 1.91
N ARG A 547 -7.08 11.02 1.13
CA ARG A 547 -8.34 10.28 1.12
C ARG A 547 -8.44 9.36 2.35
N PRO A 548 -9.50 9.44 3.18
CA PRO A 548 -9.80 8.45 4.21
C PRO A 548 -10.10 7.06 3.61
N LEU A 549 -9.78 6.01 4.35
CA LEU A 549 -10.16 4.62 4.06
C LEU A 549 -10.41 3.85 5.36
N LEU A 550 -11.59 3.26 5.53
CA LEU A 550 -11.87 2.36 6.64
C LEU A 550 -10.96 1.12 6.58
N SER A 551 -10.26 0.84 7.70
CA SER A 551 -9.31 -0.27 7.82
C SER A 551 -9.84 -1.46 8.62
N LYS A 552 -10.48 -1.19 9.77
CA LYS A 552 -10.93 -2.22 10.74
C LYS A 552 -12.28 -1.83 11.32
N VAL A 553 -13.10 -2.83 11.64
CA VAL A 553 -14.34 -2.70 12.42
C VAL A 553 -14.38 -3.81 13.46
N VAL A 554 -14.53 -3.43 14.73
CA VAL A 554 -14.68 -4.35 15.87
C VAL A 554 -15.91 -3.94 16.65
N CYS A 555 -16.66 -4.90 17.17
CA CYS A 555 -17.86 -4.66 17.96
C CYS A 555 -17.72 -5.27 19.35
N GLY A 556 -17.93 -4.45 20.37
CA GLY A 556 -18.13 -4.90 21.76
C GLY A 556 -19.62 -5.04 22.04
N VAL A 557 -20.03 -6.20 22.55
CA VAL A 557 -21.43 -6.50 22.93
C VAL A 557 -21.51 -6.73 24.44
N GLY A 558 -22.59 -6.27 25.07
CA GLY A 558 -22.86 -6.47 26.49
C GLY A 558 -24.26 -6.02 26.88
N ARG A 559 -24.54 -5.92 28.18
CA ARG A 559 -25.87 -5.50 28.68
C ARG A 559 -26.10 -3.99 28.49
N GLY A 560 -27.30 -3.61 28.04
CA GLY A 560 -27.71 -2.22 27.84
C GLY A 560 -27.95 -1.43 29.12
N ASP A 561 -28.10 -2.09 30.27
CA ASP A 561 -28.17 -1.43 31.59
C ASP A 561 -26.80 -0.95 32.09
N ARG A 562 -25.73 -1.06 31.29
CA ARG A 562 -24.36 -0.70 31.66
C ARG A 562 -23.61 -0.02 30.50
N PRO A 563 -22.77 1.02 30.76
CA PRO A 563 -21.93 1.60 29.73
C PRO A 563 -20.90 0.60 29.18
N LEU A 564 -20.92 0.36 27.87
CA LEU A 564 -19.92 -0.48 27.21
C LEU A 564 -18.57 0.23 27.11
N ARG A 565 -17.53 -0.47 27.55
CA ARG A 565 -16.12 -0.07 27.50
C ARG A 565 -15.33 -1.18 26.82
N HIS A 566 -14.32 -0.82 26.02
CA HIS A 566 -13.44 -1.75 25.30
C HIS A 566 -12.96 -2.94 26.15
N GLN A 567 -12.51 -2.66 27.38
CA GLN A 567 -11.98 -3.65 28.33
C GLN A 567 -13.05 -4.51 29.04
N ASN A 568 -14.34 -4.19 28.90
CA ASN A 568 -15.46 -4.85 29.57
C ASN A 568 -16.36 -5.67 28.62
N SER A 569 -15.96 -5.84 27.35
CA SER A 569 -16.71 -6.59 26.33
C SER A 569 -15.75 -7.43 25.51
N LEU A 570 -16.10 -8.69 25.23
CA LEU A 570 -15.34 -9.49 24.27
C LEU A 570 -15.49 -8.87 22.86
N PRO A 571 -14.39 -8.67 22.12
CA PRO A 571 -14.46 -8.14 20.76
C PRO A 571 -15.03 -9.19 19.79
N SER A 572 -15.76 -8.71 18.80
CA SER A 572 -16.43 -9.53 17.77
C SER A 572 -16.50 -8.76 16.44
N THR A 573 -16.81 -9.43 15.33
CA THR A 573 -17.12 -8.75 14.07
C THR A 573 -18.52 -8.13 14.08
N LEU A 574 -18.74 -7.18 13.18
CA LEU A 574 -20.02 -6.50 12.99
C LEU A 574 -21.16 -7.50 12.71
N GLU A 575 -20.90 -8.53 11.90
CA GLU A 575 -21.84 -9.61 11.58
C GLU A 575 -22.33 -10.34 12.83
N VAL A 576 -21.41 -10.66 13.76
CA VAL A 576 -21.72 -11.38 14.99
C VAL A 576 -22.48 -10.49 15.96
N ALA A 577 -22.07 -9.23 16.13
CA ALA A 577 -22.74 -8.29 17.00
C ALA A 577 -24.16 -7.92 16.51
N LEU A 578 -24.34 -7.72 15.20
CA LEU A 578 -25.65 -7.49 14.60
C LEU A 578 -26.55 -8.74 14.70
N ALA A 579 -26.02 -9.94 14.45
CA ALA A 579 -26.78 -11.17 14.65
C ALA A 579 -27.24 -11.36 16.11
N GLN A 580 -26.45 -10.93 17.10
CA GLN A 580 -26.84 -10.92 18.51
C GLN A 580 -27.94 -9.90 18.85
N LEU A 581 -28.05 -8.80 18.07
CA LEU A 581 -29.19 -7.86 18.10
C LEU A 581 -30.40 -8.32 17.26
N GLY A 582 -30.36 -9.50 16.64
CA GLY A 582 -31.38 -9.98 15.71
C GLY A 582 -31.30 -9.41 14.28
N LEU A 583 -30.30 -8.56 14.01
CA LEU A 583 -30.01 -7.93 12.71
C LEU A 583 -29.15 -8.85 11.82
N GLY A 584 -29.56 -10.12 11.67
CA GLY A 584 -28.76 -11.17 11.04
C GLY A 584 -28.84 -11.25 9.51
N GLU A 585 -29.69 -10.48 8.84
CA GLU A 585 -29.80 -10.57 7.37
C GLU A 585 -28.63 -9.90 6.65
N PRO A 586 -27.98 -10.56 5.66
CA PRO A 586 -26.82 -10.00 4.94
C PRO A 586 -27.06 -8.61 4.32
N ALA A 587 -28.28 -8.34 3.84
CA ALA A 587 -28.64 -7.03 3.29
C ALA A 587 -28.68 -5.92 4.37
N GLN A 588 -29.16 -6.25 5.58
CA GLN A 588 -29.19 -5.31 6.71
C GLN A 588 -27.77 -5.05 7.22
N VAL A 589 -26.97 -6.11 7.37
CA VAL A 589 -25.55 -6.02 7.75
C VAL A 589 -24.77 -5.17 6.75
N ALA A 590 -24.95 -5.38 5.45
CA ALA A 590 -24.30 -4.57 4.41
C ALA A 590 -24.67 -3.07 4.49
N VAL A 591 -25.94 -2.74 4.76
CA VAL A 591 -26.38 -1.35 4.95
C VAL A 591 -25.76 -0.72 6.20
N VAL A 592 -25.72 -1.43 7.33
CA VAL A 592 -25.06 -0.93 8.55
C VAL A 592 -23.55 -0.77 8.33
N ARG A 593 -22.88 -1.75 7.72
CA ARG A 593 -21.46 -1.74 7.37
C ARG A 593 -21.10 -0.54 6.49
N GLN A 594 -21.93 -0.24 5.47
CA GLN A 594 -21.74 0.92 4.61
C GLN A 594 -21.98 2.26 5.33
N ARG A 595 -22.96 2.33 6.25
CA ARG A 595 -23.19 3.54 7.09
C ARG A 595 -22.04 3.79 8.07
N VAL A 596 -21.56 2.74 8.74
CA VAL A 596 -20.39 2.79 9.64
C VAL A 596 -19.16 3.24 8.86
N LYS A 597 -18.92 2.68 7.67
CA LYS A 597 -17.85 3.12 6.76
C LYS A 597 -17.95 4.60 6.42
N ALA A 598 -19.09 5.05 5.91
CA ALA A 598 -19.27 6.44 5.50
C ALA A 598 -19.07 7.43 6.66
N ALA A 599 -19.62 7.14 7.84
CA ALA A 599 -19.46 7.99 9.03
C ALA A 599 -18.01 8.01 9.54
N ALA A 600 -17.30 6.88 9.49
CA ALA A 600 -15.91 6.79 9.94
C ALA A 600 -14.94 7.48 8.95
N GLU A 601 -15.14 7.30 7.64
CA GLU A 601 -14.37 8.00 6.60
C GLU A 601 -14.64 9.51 6.62
N ALA A 602 -15.88 9.95 6.83
CA ALA A 602 -16.22 11.36 7.02
C ALA A 602 -15.62 11.95 8.31
N ALA A 603 -15.50 11.18 9.39
CA ALA A 603 -14.86 11.64 10.63
C ALA A 603 -13.36 11.92 10.45
N LEU A 604 -12.63 11.06 9.71
CA LEU A 604 -11.25 11.36 9.35
C LEU A 604 -11.15 12.50 8.32
N ALA A 605 -12.08 12.62 7.36
CA ALA A 605 -12.13 13.78 6.46
C ALA A 605 -12.23 15.11 7.24
N ALA A 606 -13.02 15.13 8.33
CA ALA A 606 -13.14 16.27 9.24
C ALA A 606 -11.79 16.64 9.88
N VAL A 607 -11.07 15.65 10.40
CA VAL A 607 -9.74 15.82 11.02
C VAL A 607 -8.70 16.31 10.00
N LEU A 608 -8.71 15.78 8.78
CA LEU A 608 -7.78 16.18 7.72
C LEU A 608 -8.06 17.61 7.23
N ALA A 609 -9.34 18.02 7.16
CA ALA A 609 -9.74 19.40 6.86
C ALA A 609 -9.32 20.36 7.99
N LEU A 610 -9.41 19.95 9.26
CA LEU A 610 -8.88 20.72 10.39
C LEU A 610 -7.35 20.87 10.30
N GLU A 611 -6.62 19.78 10.09
CA GLU A 611 -5.15 19.78 9.94
C GLU A 611 -4.65 20.71 8.84
N ALA A 612 -5.36 20.80 7.73
CA ALA A 612 -5.00 21.69 6.62
C ALA A 612 -5.00 23.18 7.02
N GLY A 613 -5.74 23.55 8.07
CA GLY A 613 -5.76 24.90 8.65
C GLY A 613 -4.70 25.13 9.75
N LEU A 614 -3.96 24.12 10.19
CA LEU A 614 -3.02 24.20 11.32
C LEU A 614 -1.57 24.46 10.88
N SER A 615 -0.91 25.37 11.60
CA SER A 615 0.53 25.63 11.46
C SER A 615 1.38 24.40 11.80
N ALA A 616 2.65 24.42 11.40
CA ALA A 616 3.60 23.35 11.73
C ALA A 616 3.73 23.16 13.26
N GLU A 617 3.73 24.26 14.00
CA GLU A 617 3.83 24.33 15.46
C GLU A 617 2.55 23.79 16.12
N GLN A 618 1.37 24.18 15.60
CA GLN A 618 0.07 23.68 16.07
C GLN A 618 -0.12 22.17 15.84
N ARG A 619 0.56 21.60 14.84
CA ARG A 619 0.60 20.13 14.62
C ARG A 619 1.69 19.42 15.42
N GLY A 620 2.54 20.11 16.18
CA GLY A 620 3.67 19.51 16.92
C GLY A 620 4.92 19.23 16.07
N GLY A 621 4.92 19.69 14.82
CA GLY A 621 6.04 19.59 13.88
C GLY A 621 5.60 19.73 12.42
N ARG A 622 6.48 20.25 11.56
CA ARG A 622 6.23 20.40 10.11
C ARG A 622 5.73 19.11 9.44
N ARG A 623 6.26 17.98 9.90
CA ARG A 623 6.01 16.61 9.39
C ARG A 623 5.07 15.79 10.30
N ALA A 624 4.37 16.42 11.24
CA ALA A 624 3.39 15.76 12.10
C ALA A 624 1.99 15.83 11.48
N HIS A 625 1.33 14.68 11.44
CA HIS A 625 0.03 14.45 10.80
C HIS A 625 -0.64 13.23 11.45
N THR A 626 -1.96 13.22 11.50
CA THR A 626 -2.78 12.05 11.85
C THR A 626 -2.80 11.11 10.65
N ASP A 627 -2.13 9.96 10.76
CA ASP A 627 -2.12 8.94 9.70
C ASP A 627 -3.29 7.95 9.81
N PHE A 628 -3.88 7.82 11.00
CA PHE A 628 -5.10 7.04 11.22
C PHE A 628 -5.87 7.55 12.44
N LEU A 629 -7.16 7.24 12.49
CA LEU A 629 -8.08 7.66 13.52
C LEU A 629 -8.90 6.47 14.02
N GLY A 630 -8.97 6.30 15.34
CA GLY A 630 -9.94 5.41 15.98
C GLY A 630 -11.24 6.15 16.26
N VAL A 631 -12.38 5.62 15.82
CA VAL A 631 -13.71 6.23 16.04
C VAL A 631 -14.61 5.24 16.77
N ASP A 632 -15.12 5.64 17.94
CA ASP A 632 -16.12 4.90 18.70
C ASP A 632 -17.53 5.35 18.31
N PHE A 633 -18.42 4.40 17.99
CA PHE A 633 -19.82 4.65 17.68
C PHE A 633 -20.77 3.87 18.61
N ALA A 634 -21.89 4.51 18.98
CA ALA A 634 -23.12 3.80 19.35
C ALA A 634 -23.93 3.54 18.08
N LEU A 635 -24.50 2.34 17.94
CA LEU A 635 -25.52 2.09 16.92
C LEU A 635 -26.90 2.36 17.53
N THR A 636 -27.59 3.42 17.11
CA THR A 636 -28.95 3.79 17.57
C THR A 636 -29.95 3.71 16.43
N VAL A 637 -31.24 3.69 16.75
CA VAL A 637 -32.31 4.00 15.78
C VAL A 637 -32.53 5.51 15.75
N VAL A 638 -32.68 6.09 14.56
CA VAL A 638 -33.19 7.45 14.36
C VAL A 638 -34.37 7.37 13.40
N GLY A 639 -35.57 7.71 13.89
CA GLY A 639 -36.82 7.55 13.14
C GLY A 639 -37.16 6.09 12.84
N ARG A 640 -36.66 5.56 11.73
CA ARG A 640 -36.79 4.14 11.33
C ARG A 640 -35.48 3.52 10.83
N GLU A 641 -34.36 4.23 10.96
CA GLU A 641 -33.10 3.78 10.41
C GLU A 641 -32.03 3.56 11.49
N LEU A 642 -31.20 2.55 11.27
CA LEU A 642 -29.98 2.33 12.06
C LEU A 642 -28.94 3.39 11.67
N THR A 643 -28.44 4.11 12.67
CA THR A 643 -27.52 5.24 12.51
C THR A 643 -26.36 5.09 13.48
N PRO A 644 -25.10 5.05 13.00
CA PRO A 644 -23.92 5.10 13.86
C PRO A 644 -23.69 6.54 14.33
N VAL A 645 -23.71 6.75 15.65
CA VAL A 645 -23.48 8.05 16.31
C VAL A 645 -22.10 8.04 16.95
N ALA A 646 -21.22 8.94 16.51
CA ALA A 646 -19.84 9.02 16.96
C ALA A 646 -19.78 9.53 18.42
N LEU A 647 -19.31 8.68 19.32
CA LEU A 647 -19.22 8.95 20.75
C LEU A 647 -17.92 9.68 21.10
N GLU A 648 -16.78 9.10 20.73
CA GLU A 648 -15.44 9.52 21.14
C GLU A 648 -14.43 9.18 20.01
N LEU A 649 -13.31 9.89 19.95
CA LEU A 649 -12.17 9.52 19.10
C LEU A 649 -11.09 8.92 20.01
N ASN A 650 -10.60 7.72 19.67
CA ASN A 650 -9.63 7.00 20.49
C ASN A 650 -8.79 6.02 19.66
N GLY A 651 -7.64 6.49 19.16
CA GLY A 651 -6.73 5.65 18.36
C GLY A 651 -6.18 4.44 19.12
N GLY A 652 -5.84 4.61 20.40
CA GLY A 652 -5.26 3.55 21.24
C GLY A 652 -6.24 2.39 21.48
N LEU A 653 -7.40 2.66 22.08
CA LEU A 653 -8.36 1.62 22.44
C LEU A 653 -9.00 0.94 21.21
N CYS A 654 -9.21 1.67 20.11
CA CYS A 654 -9.68 1.04 18.87
C CYS A 654 -8.64 0.08 18.28
N LEU A 655 -7.33 0.37 18.36
CA LEU A 655 -6.29 -0.57 17.96
C LEU A 655 -6.12 -1.75 18.94
N GLU A 656 -6.23 -1.51 20.25
CA GLU A 656 -6.23 -2.57 21.28
C GLU A 656 -7.36 -3.58 21.01
N ALA A 657 -8.58 -3.09 20.75
CA ALA A 657 -9.73 -3.93 20.38
C ALA A 657 -9.51 -4.69 19.06
N CYS A 658 -8.82 -4.10 18.08
CA CYS A 658 -8.43 -4.80 16.85
C CYS A 658 -7.41 -5.92 17.12
N GLY A 659 -6.33 -5.61 17.86
CA GLY A 659 -5.32 -6.60 18.23
C GLY A 659 -5.87 -7.76 19.05
N ALA A 660 -6.85 -7.49 19.92
CA ALA A 660 -7.55 -8.51 20.69
C ALA A 660 -8.43 -9.42 19.81
N LEU A 661 -9.18 -8.88 18.84
CA LEU A 661 -9.97 -9.68 17.89
C LEU A 661 -9.06 -10.53 16.99
N GLU A 662 -7.97 -9.95 16.48
CA GLU A 662 -7.00 -10.63 15.63
C GLU A 662 -6.27 -11.75 16.40
N GLY A 663 -5.91 -11.50 17.67
CA GLY A 663 -5.31 -12.51 18.55
C GLY A 663 -6.22 -13.72 18.80
N LEU A 664 -7.52 -13.52 19.01
CA LEU A 664 -8.49 -14.61 19.16
C LEU A 664 -8.54 -15.56 17.93
N TRP A 665 -8.14 -15.09 16.75
CA TRP A 665 -8.31 -15.79 15.47
C TRP A 665 -7.00 -16.12 14.72
N ALA A 666 -5.84 -15.83 15.31
CA ALA A 666 -4.53 -16.01 14.66
C ALA A 666 -4.10 -17.49 14.43
N ALA A 667 -4.91 -18.47 14.84
CA ALA A 667 -4.79 -19.85 14.38
C ALA A 667 -5.22 -19.99 12.90
N PRO A 668 -4.34 -20.43 11.98
CA PRO A 668 -4.58 -20.32 10.54
C PRO A 668 -5.70 -21.25 10.04
N ARG A 669 -6.82 -20.66 9.60
CA ARG A 669 -7.86 -21.38 8.87
C ARG A 669 -7.38 -21.73 7.45
N LEU A 670 -7.16 -23.03 7.18
CA LEU A 670 -7.28 -23.54 5.81
C LEU A 670 -8.78 -23.56 5.44
N GLY A 671 -9.28 -22.47 4.86
CA GLY A 671 -10.65 -22.37 4.38
C GLY A 671 -10.90 -21.14 3.50
N PRO A 672 -11.66 -21.26 2.39
CA PRO A 672 -11.89 -20.17 1.45
C PRO A 672 -13.00 -19.21 1.95
N ALA A 673 -12.74 -18.49 3.05
CA ALA A 673 -13.63 -17.45 3.57
C ALA A 673 -12.90 -16.48 4.55
N VAL A 674 -12.15 -15.51 4.01
CA VAL A 674 -11.73 -14.28 4.72
C VAL A 674 -11.77 -13.11 3.72
N GLU A 675 -12.93 -12.48 3.61
CA GLU A 675 -13.14 -11.31 2.73
C GLU A 675 -12.63 -10.00 3.34
N GLU A 676 -12.37 -9.96 4.65
CA GLU A 676 -11.98 -8.75 5.38
C GLU A 676 -10.49 -8.42 5.29
N ALA A 677 -10.04 -7.99 4.10
CA ALA A 677 -9.08 -6.89 3.93
C ALA A 677 -8.90 -6.57 2.43
N ALA A 678 -9.38 -5.40 2.01
CA ALA A 678 -8.76 -4.67 0.89
C ALA A 678 -7.40 -4.09 1.37
N ALA A 679 -6.52 -3.68 0.43
CA ALA A 679 -5.14 -3.19 0.68
C ALA A 679 -4.90 -2.69 2.11
N ALA A 680 -4.25 -3.52 2.93
CA ALA A 680 -4.11 -3.34 4.38
C ALA A 680 -3.47 -1.97 4.71
N PRO A 681 -4.24 -0.98 5.21
CA PRO A 681 -3.85 0.42 5.08
C PRO A 681 -3.31 1.05 6.37
N LEU A 682 -3.20 0.31 7.50
CA LEU A 682 -2.64 0.86 8.75
C LEU A 682 -1.20 1.32 8.52
N VAL A 683 -0.40 0.53 7.81
CA VAL A 683 1.03 0.84 7.57
C VAL A 683 1.33 1.44 6.20
N GLU A 684 0.39 1.44 5.25
CA GLU A 684 0.58 1.94 3.88
C GLU A 684 1.14 3.36 3.85
N THR A 685 0.48 4.29 4.55
CA THR A 685 0.92 5.69 4.61
C THR A 685 2.21 5.85 5.40
N MET A 686 2.47 5.01 6.41
CA MET A 686 3.76 4.98 7.11
C MET A 686 4.90 4.62 6.14
N LEU A 687 4.70 3.58 5.31
CA LEU A 687 5.65 3.13 4.28
C LEU A 687 5.86 4.21 3.21
N ARG A 688 4.78 4.81 2.69
CA ARG A 688 4.83 5.87 1.66
C ARG A 688 5.53 7.14 2.17
N ARG A 689 5.22 7.58 3.40
CA ARG A 689 5.87 8.75 4.03
C ARG A 689 7.34 8.46 4.35
N SER A 690 7.64 7.25 4.83
CA SER A 690 9.01 6.76 5.02
C SER A 690 9.84 6.74 3.74
N ALA A 691 9.29 6.21 2.64
CA ALA A 691 9.95 6.18 1.34
C ALA A 691 10.26 7.61 0.82
N ARG A 692 9.31 8.55 0.93
CA ARG A 692 9.55 9.96 0.60
C ARG A 692 10.61 10.60 1.51
N CYS A 693 10.67 10.25 2.79
CA CYS A 693 11.72 10.71 3.71
C CYS A 693 13.14 10.20 3.35
N LEU A 694 13.27 9.04 2.69
CA LEU A 694 14.54 8.55 2.14
C LEU A 694 14.95 9.22 0.83
N MET A 695 13.97 9.71 0.06
CA MET A 695 14.20 10.31 -1.26
C MET A 695 14.36 11.84 -1.22
N GLU A 696 13.82 12.51 -0.21
CA GLU A 696 13.86 13.96 -0.08
C GLU A 696 15.30 14.53 -0.15
N GLY A 697 15.50 15.50 -1.03
CA GLY A 697 16.76 16.21 -1.21
C GLY A 697 17.80 15.51 -2.07
N LYS A 698 17.56 14.26 -2.51
CA LYS A 698 18.43 13.51 -3.44
C LYS A 698 18.50 14.16 -4.81
N GLN A 699 19.63 14.00 -5.49
CA GLN A 699 19.89 14.53 -6.83
C GLN A 699 19.87 13.41 -7.86
N LEU A 700 18.83 13.37 -8.71
CA LEU A 700 18.67 12.36 -9.76
C LEU A 700 18.85 13.01 -11.13
N LEU A 701 19.50 12.28 -12.05
CA LEU A 701 19.56 12.65 -13.46
C LEU A 701 18.45 11.91 -14.24
N VAL A 702 17.66 12.66 -15.01
CA VAL A 702 16.65 12.15 -15.95
C VAL A 702 17.18 12.33 -17.36
N VAL A 703 17.04 11.31 -18.20
CA VAL A 703 17.42 11.35 -19.63
C VAL A 703 16.17 11.19 -20.48
N GLY A 704 15.86 12.20 -21.31
CA GLY A 704 14.60 12.30 -22.04
C GLY A 704 13.44 12.70 -21.13
N ALA A 705 12.81 13.84 -21.41
CA ALA A 705 11.68 14.35 -20.63
C ALA A 705 10.32 13.79 -21.09
N GLY A 706 10.21 13.38 -22.36
CA GLY A 706 8.96 12.93 -22.97
C GLY A 706 7.91 14.02 -23.11
N GLY A 707 6.89 13.76 -23.93
CA GLY A 707 5.80 14.71 -24.21
C GLY A 707 4.94 15.09 -23.00
N VAL A 708 3.96 15.97 -23.21
CA VAL A 708 3.15 16.57 -22.13
C VAL A 708 2.37 15.53 -21.31
N SER A 709 2.06 14.36 -21.86
CA SER A 709 1.52 13.22 -21.10
C SER A 709 2.41 12.72 -19.97
N LYS A 710 3.70 13.11 -19.92
CA LYS A 710 4.65 12.81 -18.85
C LYS A 710 4.77 13.94 -17.80
N LYS A 711 3.97 15.01 -17.91
CA LYS A 711 3.93 16.13 -16.96
C LYS A 711 3.79 15.68 -15.49
N PHE A 712 3.02 14.61 -15.24
CA PHE A 712 2.84 14.04 -13.89
C PHE A 712 4.16 13.62 -13.22
N VAL A 713 5.19 13.23 -14.00
CA VAL A 713 6.49 12.81 -13.44
C VAL A 713 7.19 13.96 -12.73
N TRP A 714 7.16 15.15 -13.34
CA TRP A 714 7.78 16.37 -12.81
C TRP A 714 7.06 16.85 -11.54
N GLU A 715 5.74 16.75 -11.52
CA GLU A 715 4.91 17.12 -10.37
C GLU A 715 5.10 16.13 -9.21
N ALA A 716 5.08 14.82 -9.50
CA ALA A 716 5.31 13.78 -8.50
C ALA A 716 6.75 13.81 -7.95
N ALA A 717 7.77 14.03 -8.79
CA ALA A 717 9.17 14.13 -8.35
C ALA A 717 9.42 15.32 -7.42
N ARG A 718 8.84 16.49 -7.73
CA ARG A 718 8.81 17.65 -6.83
C ARG A 718 8.15 17.29 -5.50
N ASP A 719 7.03 16.58 -5.53
CA ASP A 719 6.29 16.20 -4.34
C ASP A 719 7.01 15.13 -3.49
N TYR A 720 7.83 14.27 -4.09
CA TYR A 720 8.78 13.40 -3.38
C TYR A 720 9.95 14.18 -2.74
N GLY A 721 10.12 15.47 -3.09
CA GLY A 721 11.24 16.31 -2.64
C GLY A 721 12.55 16.06 -3.41
N LEU A 722 12.49 15.46 -4.59
CA LEU A 722 13.67 15.23 -5.43
C LEU A 722 14.24 16.55 -5.98
N LYS A 723 15.55 16.56 -6.22
CA LYS A 723 16.20 17.50 -7.12
C LYS A 723 16.48 16.75 -8.42
N LEU A 724 15.93 17.25 -9.52
CA LEU A 724 16.13 16.67 -10.83
C LEU A 724 17.10 17.50 -11.65
N HIS A 725 18.01 16.82 -12.33
CA HIS A 725 18.79 17.34 -13.44
C HIS A 725 18.26 16.62 -14.70
N LEU A 726 18.10 17.32 -15.82
CA LEU A 726 17.53 16.76 -17.06
C LEU A 726 18.52 16.84 -18.21
N VAL A 727 18.61 15.76 -18.98
CA VAL A 727 19.21 15.70 -20.32
C VAL A 727 18.09 15.62 -21.36
N GLU A 728 18.07 16.52 -22.34
CA GLU A 728 16.96 16.68 -23.29
C GLU A 728 17.42 17.31 -24.62
N SER A 729 16.79 16.91 -25.73
CA SER A 729 17.03 17.40 -27.09
C SER A 729 16.37 18.76 -27.35
N ASP A 730 15.13 19.01 -26.89
CA ASP A 730 14.49 20.32 -27.08
C ASP A 730 14.90 21.34 -25.98
N PRO A 731 15.66 22.41 -26.31
CA PRO A 731 16.05 23.43 -25.35
C PRO A 731 14.88 24.30 -24.85
N ASN A 732 13.70 24.20 -25.47
CA ASN A 732 12.48 24.93 -25.07
C ASN A 732 11.54 24.08 -24.21
N HIS A 733 11.87 22.81 -23.97
CA HIS A 733 10.94 21.84 -23.39
C HIS A 733 10.42 22.30 -22.02
N PHE A 734 9.13 22.10 -21.74
CA PHE A 734 8.48 22.66 -20.54
C PHE A 734 9.19 22.25 -19.23
N ALA A 735 9.75 21.05 -19.18
CA ALA A 735 10.47 20.52 -18.03
C ALA A 735 11.78 21.27 -17.71
N SER A 736 12.36 22.01 -18.66
CA SER A 736 13.57 22.83 -18.46
C SER A 736 13.43 23.85 -17.32
N GLN A 737 12.21 24.32 -17.06
CA GLN A 737 11.88 25.28 -15.99
C GLN A 737 11.56 24.61 -14.65
N LEU A 738 11.47 23.27 -14.61
CA LEU A 738 11.08 22.48 -13.43
C LEU A 738 12.28 21.80 -12.74
N VAL A 739 13.49 21.95 -13.29
CA VAL A 739 14.71 21.23 -12.90
C VAL A 739 15.78 22.13 -12.29
N GLN A 740 16.65 21.56 -11.45
CA GLN A 740 17.80 22.26 -10.88
C GLN A 740 18.96 22.41 -11.88
N THR A 741 18.99 21.62 -12.96
CA THR A 741 19.96 21.78 -14.06
C THR A 741 19.40 21.21 -15.35
N PHE A 742 19.49 21.97 -16.43
CA PHE A 742 19.18 21.52 -17.78
C PHE A 742 20.47 21.27 -18.58
N ILE A 743 20.55 20.13 -19.26
CA ILE A 743 21.63 19.71 -20.14
C ILE A 743 21.02 19.50 -21.53
N HIS A 744 21.09 20.53 -22.38
CA HIS A 744 20.79 20.39 -23.81
C HIS A 744 21.79 19.43 -24.44
N PHE A 745 21.30 18.28 -24.91
CA PHE A 745 22.09 17.24 -25.55
C PHE A 745 21.13 16.36 -26.37
N ASP A 746 21.55 15.93 -27.55
CA ASP A 746 20.72 15.09 -28.41
C ASP A 746 20.57 13.66 -27.83
N VAL A 747 19.36 13.33 -27.38
CA VAL A 747 19.01 12.03 -26.81
C VAL A 747 18.18 11.15 -27.77
N THR A 748 18.03 11.53 -29.05
CA THR A 748 17.30 10.73 -30.05
C THR A 748 18.19 10.02 -31.07
N GLU A 749 19.45 10.43 -31.25
CA GLU A 749 20.43 9.73 -32.10
C GLU A 749 21.12 8.57 -31.34
N HIS A 750 20.61 7.34 -31.54
CA HIS A 750 21.01 6.17 -30.75
C HIS A 750 22.11 5.28 -31.37
N HIS A 751 22.50 5.49 -32.62
CA HIS A 751 23.64 4.78 -33.20
C HIS A 751 24.98 5.18 -32.56
N ARG A 752 24.99 6.25 -31.74
CA ARG A 752 26.16 6.78 -31.02
C ARG A 752 26.03 6.73 -29.50
N ASP A 753 25.09 5.94 -28.96
CA ASP A 753 24.81 5.80 -27.53
C ASP A 753 26.07 5.62 -26.63
N GLU A 754 27.05 4.78 -27.01
CA GLU A 754 28.31 4.61 -26.26
C GLU A 754 29.22 5.86 -26.25
N GLU A 755 29.14 6.72 -27.27
CA GLU A 755 29.88 7.99 -27.34
C GLU A 755 29.11 9.07 -26.56
N ASN A 756 27.80 9.14 -26.78
CA ASN A 756 26.88 10.05 -26.11
C ASN A 756 26.93 9.89 -24.58
N ALA A 757 26.93 8.65 -24.08
CA ALA A 757 27.07 8.36 -22.66
C ALA A 757 28.39 8.90 -22.05
N ARG A 758 29.51 8.83 -22.78
CA ARG A 758 30.81 9.36 -22.32
C ARG A 758 30.81 10.88 -22.28
N LEU A 759 30.32 11.52 -23.34
CA LEU A 759 30.21 12.97 -23.44
C LEU A 759 29.28 13.52 -22.35
N LEU A 760 28.13 12.86 -22.11
CA LEU A 760 27.23 13.19 -21.00
C LEU A 760 27.88 12.98 -19.63
N ALA A 761 28.63 11.89 -19.43
CA ALA A 761 29.34 11.67 -18.18
C ALA A 761 30.44 12.73 -17.93
N GLU A 762 31.15 13.16 -18.97
CA GLU A 762 32.08 14.30 -18.90
C GLU A 762 31.36 15.62 -18.57
N LEU A 763 30.22 15.92 -19.21
CA LEU A 763 29.41 17.11 -18.91
C LEU A 763 28.87 17.13 -17.48
N VAL A 764 28.39 15.99 -16.97
CA VAL A 764 27.92 15.80 -15.59
C VAL A 764 29.06 16.02 -14.58
N ARG A 765 30.23 15.42 -14.83
CA ARG A 765 31.44 15.59 -14.00
C ARG A 765 31.95 17.04 -14.04
N ALA A 766 31.99 17.68 -15.21
CA ALA A 766 32.45 19.05 -15.41
C ALA A 766 31.54 20.11 -14.75
N ARG A 767 30.23 19.84 -14.69
CA ARG A 767 29.26 20.64 -13.93
C ARG A 767 29.30 20.38 -12.42
N GLY A 768 30.13 19.45 -11.95
CA GLY A 768 30.30 19.13 -10.52
C GLY A 768 29.08 18.47 -9.87
N LEU A 769 28.19 17.87 -10.68
CA LEU A 769 26.94 17.27 -10.18
C LEU A 769 27.25 16.02 -9.34
N LYS A 770 26.65 15.94 -8.15
CA LYS A 770 26.75 14.78 -7.26
C LYS A 770 25.41 14.05 -7.24
N LEU A 771 25.28 13.05 -8.09
CA LEU A 771 24.03 12.31 -8.28
C LEU A 771 23.91 11.16 -7.27
N ASP A 772 22.72 10.99 -6.72
CA ASP A 772 22.31 9.81 -5.95
C ASP A 772 21.90 8.64 -6.87
N GLY A 773 21.46 8.96 -8.10
CA GLY A 773 20.94 8.00 -9.06
C GLY A 773 20.66 8.62 -10.44
N CYS A 774 20.36 7.79 -11.43
CA CYS A 774 19.98 8.22 -12.78
C CYS A 774 18.98 7.23 -13.39
N PHE A 775 17.95 7.72 -14.07
CA PHE A 775 16.90 6.90 -14.68
C PHE A 775 16.23 7.58 -15.88
N SER A 776 15.42 6.82 -16.61
CA SER A 776 14.45 7.36 -17.54
C SER A 776 13.13 6.57 -17.43
N TYR A 777 12.06 7.22 -17.87
CA TYR A 777 10.74 6.63 -18.12
C TYR A 777 10.37 6.73 -19.62
N TRP A 778 11.26 7.29 -20.44
CA TRP A 778 11.14 7.37 -21.88
C TRP A 778 11.87 6.19 -22.52
N ASP A 779 11.16 5.41 -23.34
CA ASP A 779 11.59 4.06 -23.74
C ASP A 779 12.92 4.05 -24.50
N ASP A 780 13.08 4.99 -25.43
CA ASP A 780 14.25 5.09 -26.31
C ASP A 780 15.52 5.48 -25.53
N CYS A 781 15.36 6.29 -24.48
CA CYS A 781 16.44 6.75 -23.63
C CYS A 781 16.97 5.69 -22.64
N LEU A 782 16.33 4.52 -22.51
CA LEU A 782 16.68 3.53 -21.48
C LEU A 782 18.08 2.91 -21.68
N VAL A 783 18.55 2.76 -22.92
CA VAL A 783 19.89 2.23 -23.21
C VAL A 783 20.97 3.28 -22.92
N LEU A 784 20.80 4.49 -23.43
CA LEU A 784 21.67 5.64 -23.13
C LEU A 784 21.78 5.90 -21.62
N THR A 785 20.65 5.79 -20.91
CA THR A 785 20.59 5.88 -19.44
C THR A 785 21.46 4.82 -18.78
N ALA A 786 21.34 3.54 -19.16
CA ALA A 786 22.13 2.47 -18.57
C ALA A 786 23.64 2.62 -18.86
N LEU A 787 24.01 3.07 -20.06
CA LEU A 787 25.40 3.37 -20.42
C LEU A 787 25.95 4.54 -19.61
N LEU A 788 25.18 5.60 -19.44
CA LEU A 788 25.53 6.76 -18.61
C LEU A 788 25.65 6.39 -17.12
N CYS A 789 24.78 5.52 -16.61
CA CYS A 789 24.92 4.93 -15.28
C CYS A 789 26.22 4.12 -15.14
N GLN A 790 26.60 3.33 -16.15
CA GLN A 790 27.86 2.59 -16.14
C GLN A 790 29.09 3.52 -16.10
N GLU A 791 29.09 4.58 -16.92
CA GLU A 791 30.16 5.60 -16.93
C GLU A 791 30.24 6.41 -15.62
N LEU A 792 29.10 6.67 -14.97
CA LEU A 792 29.04 7.41 -13.70
C LEU A 792 29.18 6.54 -12.45
N GLY A 793 29.12 5.21 -12.56
CA GLY A 793 29.13 4.28 -11.43
C GLY A 793 27.83 4.25 -10.62
N LEU A 794 26.70 4.57 -11.26
CA LEU A 794 25.37 4.64 -10.64
C LEU A 794 24.59 3.31 -10.77
N PRO A 795 23.66 3.00 -9.84
CA PRO A 795 22.83 1.79 -9.92
C PRO A 795 21.91 1.78 -11.15
N CYS A 796 21.99 0.73 -11.96
CA CYS A 796 21.07 0.46 -13.08
C CYS A 796 21.14 -1.02 -13.50
N SER A 797 20.11 -1.52 -14.18
CA SER A 797 20.24 -2.77 -14.95
C SER A 797 21.24 -2.59 -16.09
N SER A 798 22.04 -3.63 -16.39
CA SER A 798 23.20 -3.47 -17.28
C SER A 798 22.82 -3.04 -18.71
N PRO A 799 23.67 -2.28 -19.43
CA PRO A 799 23.42 -1.90 -20.82
C PRO A 799 23.17 -3.09 -21.75
N ALA A 800 23.82 -4.23 -21.50
CA ALA A 800 23.60 -5.45 -22.26
C ALA A 800 22.19 -6.05 -22.05
N ALA A 801 21.60 -5.87 -20.87
CA ALA A 801 20.23 -6.28 -20.56
C ALA A 801 19.20 -5.30 -21.17
N MET A 802 19.47 -3.98 -21.09
CA MET A 802 18.59 -2.97 -21.72
C MET A 802 18.58 -3.09 -23.25
N ARG A 803 19.76 -3.18 -23.89
CA ARG A 803 19.90 -3.43 -25.35
C ARG A 803 19.26 -4.75 -25.79
N LEU A 804 19.19 -5.74 -24.91
CA LEU A 804 18.52 -7.00 -25.19
C LEU A 804 16.99 -6.82 -25.14
N ALA A 805 16.45 -6.23 -24.08
CA ALA A 805 15.02 -6.03 -23.88
C ALA A 805 14.38 -5.13 -24.96
N LYS A 806 15.01 -3.97 -25.25
CA LYS A 806 14.53 -2.97 -26.23
C LYS A 806 14.52 -3.47 -27.69
N GLN A 807 15.27 -4.53 -28.02
CA GLN A 807 15.23 -5.16 -29.35
C GLN A 807 14.37 -6.44 -29.33
N LYS A 808 13.19 -6.37 -29.92
CA LYS A 808 12.14 -7.39 -29.78
C LYS A 808 12.56 -8.77 -30.30
N SER A 809 13.12 -8.89 -31.51
CA SER A 809 13.55 -10.20 -32.04
C SER A 809 14.68 -10.80 -31.20
N ARG A 810 15.59 -9.96 -30.71
CA ARG A 810 16.74 -10.36 -29.90
C ARG A 810 16.30 -10.89 -28.54
N THR A 811 15.29 -10.29 -27.91
CA THR A 811 14.66 -10.82 -26.69
C THR A 811 14.10 -12.22 -26.93
N GLN A 812 13.24 -12.40 -27.93
CA GLN A 812 12.63 -13.70 -28.24
C GLN A 812 13.70 -14.76 -28.53
N LEU A 813 14.63 -14.48 -29.46
CA LEU A 813 15.70 -15.40 -29.85
C LEU A 813 16.71 -15.68 -28.73
N HIS A 814 16.89 -14.80 -27.75
CA HIS A 814 17.71 -15.06 -26.56
C HIS A 814 16.98 -15.98 -25.58
N LEU A 815 15.72 -15.66 -25.26
CA LEU A 815 14.91 -16.40 -24.29
C LEU A 815 14.57 -17.82 -24.79
N LEU A 816 14.33 -18.02 -26.10
CA LEU A 816 14.20 -19.36 -26.71
C LEU A 816 15.39 -20.28 -26.40
N ARG A 817 16.60 -19.74 -26.22
CA ARG A 817 17.82 -20.50 -25.88
C ARG A 817 18.04 -20.69 -24.37
N ARG A 818 17.13 -20.21 -23.51
CA ARG A 818 17.20 -20.33 -22.03
C ARG A 818 16.36 -21.50 -21.52
N HIS A 819 16.91 -22.70 -21.65
CA HIS A 819 16.34 -23.94 -21.09
C HIS A 819 16.86 -24.25 -19.68
N GLY A 820 16.13 -25.10 -18.94
CA GLY A 820 16.56 -25.66 -17.66
C GLY A 820 16.16 -24.83 -16.42
N PRO A 821 16.70 -25.16 -15.24
CA PRO A 821 16.36 -24.47 -14.00
C PRO A 821 16.89 -23.02 -13.97
N PRO A 822 16.24 -22.10 -13.23
CA PRO A 822 15.10 -22.33 -12.35
C PRO A 822 13.76 -22.39 -13.11
N TRP A 823 12.98 -23.46 -12.89
CA TRP A 823 11.72 -23.69 -13.60
C TRP A 823 10.61 -22.70 -13.20
N PRO A 824 9.63 -22.39 -14.06
CA PRO A 824 9.62 -22.66 -15.50
C PRO A 824 10.77 -21.94 -16.23
N ALA A 825 11.30 -22.56 -17.27
CA ALA A 825 12.41 -22.01 -18.05
C ALA A 825 11.91 -20.91 -19.00
N PRO A 826 12.61 -19.76 -19.17
CA PRO A 826 12.11 -18.67 -19.99
C PRO A 826 11.81 -19.03 -21.46
N SER A 827 12.46 -20.07 -22.00
CA SER A 827 12.21 -20.57 -23.35
C SER A 827 10.79 -21.06 -23.62
N ILE A 828 9.95 -21.32 -22.61
CA ILE A 828 8.56 -21.75 -22.83
C ILE A 828 7.61 -20.57 -23.10
N HIS A 829 8.06 -19.33 -22.85
CA HIS A 829 7.27 -18.12 -23.03
C HIS A 829 7.63 -17.37 -24.32
N ALA A 830 8.84 -17.56 -24.84
CA ALA A 830 9.27 -16.95 -26.10
C ALA A 830 8.67 -17.67 -27.33
N VAL A 831 8.55 -16.95 -28.44
CA VAL A 831 7.91 -17.40 -29.69
C VAL A 831 8.84 -17.27 -30.90
N ALA A 832 8.47 -17.90 -32.02
CA ALA A 832 9.28 -17.83 -33.24
C ALA A 832 9.28 -16.43 -33.85
N CYS A 833 10.45 -15.94 -34.28
CA CYS A 833 10.57 -14.68 -35.02
C CYS A 833 11.83 -14.65 -35.90
N CYS A 834 11.84 -13.74 -36.89
CA CYS A 834 12.98 -13.41 -37.73
C CYS A 834 13.13 -11.88 -37.83
N PRO A 835 14.33 -11.30 -37.59
CA PRO A 835 14.61 -9.90 -37.91
C PRO A 835 14.64 -9.69 -39.44
N LEU A 836 14.34 -8.45 -39.85
CA LEU A 836 14.18 -8.02 -41.24
C LEU A 836 14.90 -6.68 -41.45
N GLU A 837 15.97 -6.68 -42.24
CA GLU A 837 16.72 -5.49 -42.65
C GLU A 837 16.62 -5.26 -44.18
N SER A 838 16.08 -6.22 -44.92
CA SER A 838 15.94 -6.21 -46.38
C SER A 838 14.82 -7.12 -46.89
N GLU A 839 14.38 -6.90 -48.14
CA GLU A 839 13.43 -7.77 -48.86
C GLU A 839 13.90 -9.24 -48.94
N ALA A 840 15.22 -9.46 -48.98
CA ALA A 840 15.82 -10.79 -48.97
C ALA A 840 15.71 -11.49 -47.60
N ASP A 841 15.43 -10.76 -46.52
CA ASP A 841 15.12 -11.33 -45.20
C ASP A 841 13.64 -11.70 -45.11
N VAL A 842 12.75 -10.92 -45.73
CA VAL A 842 11.30 -11.22 -45.80
C VAL A 842 11.07 -12.59 -46.44
N GLU A 843 11.66 -12.83 -47.62
CA GLU A 843 11.61 -14.12 -48.34
C GLU A 843 12.12 -15.31 -47.49
N ARG A 844 13.12 -15.08 -46.61
CA ARG A 844 13.60 -16.12 -45.69
C ARG A 844 12.70 -16.28 -44.46
N ALA A 845 12.06 -15.21 -43.99
CA ALA A 845 11.24 -15.20 -42.79
C ALA A 845 9.89 -15.90 -43.02
N VAL A 846 9.25 -15.72 -44.19
CA VAL A 846 7.99 -16.40 -44.57
C VAL A 846 8.12 -17.91 -44.74
N HIS A 847 9.35 -18.44 -44.70
CA HIS A 847 9.66 -19.88 -44.68
C HIS A 847 10.10 -20.40 -43.30
N GLN A 848 10.23 -19.52 -42.29
CA GLN A 848 10.72 -19.86 -40.94
C GLN A 848 9.71 -19.54 -39.84
N VAL A 849 8.87 -18.52 -40.03
CA VAL A 849 7.79 -18.14 -39.11
C VAL A 849 6.45 -18.60 -39.69
N PRO A 850 5.57 -19.28 -38.93
CA PRO A 850 4.23 -19.62 -39.39
C PRO A 850 3.42 -18.37 -39.75
N LEU A 851 2.57 -18.50 -40.77
CA LEU A 851 1.58 -17.47 -41.13
C LEU A 851 0.16 -17.93 -40.77
N PRO A 852 -0.76 -17.03 -40.35
CA PRO A 852 -0.58 -15.58 -40.23
C PRO A 852 0.47 -15.20 -39.16
N GLY A 853 1.13 -14.06 -39.37
CA GLY A 853 2.19 -13.55 -38.53
C GLY A 853 2.00 -12.07 -38.22
N VAL A 854 2.79 -11.55 -37.28
CA VAL A 854 2.81 -10.13 -36.92
C VAL A 854 4.13 -9.52 -37.36
N MET A 855 4.06 -8.55 -38.26
CA MET A 855 5.21 -7.69 -38.55
C MET A 855 5.17 -6.45 -37.66
N LYS A 856 6.31 -6.09 -37.06
CA LYS A 856 6.47 -4.85 -36.28
C LYS A 856 7.89 -4.31 -36.34
N LEU A 857 8.07 -3.03 -36.01
CA LEU A 857 9.39 -2.40 -35.85
C LEU A 857 10.14 -3.01 -34.64
N GLU A 858 11.43 -3.28 -34.79
CA GLU A 858 12.28 -3.85 -33.72
C GLU A 858 12.28 -3.00 -32.45
N PHE A 859 12.43 -1.68 -32.63
CA PHE A 859 12.52 -0.70 -31.56
C PHE A 859 11.22 0.08 -31.31
N GLY A 860 10.21 -0.14 -32.17
CA GLY A 860 8.93 0.58 -32.22
C GLY A 860 8.14 0.65 -30.93
N ALA A 861 7.28 1.67 -30.80
CA ALA A 861 6.31 1.84 -29.72
C ALA A 861 4.92 2.25 -30.27
N GLY A 862 3.90 2.30 -29.41
CA GLY A 862 2.57 2.85 -29.74
C GLY A 862 1.78 2.07 -30.80
N ALA A 863 2.12 0.80 -31.04
CA ALA A 863 1.64 -0.02 -32.17
C ALA A 863 1.94 0.55 -33.57
N VAL A 864 2.79 1.59 -33.69
CA VAL A 864 3.15 2.17 -35.00
C VAL A 864 3.98 1.17 -35.80
N GLY A 865 3.65 1.03 -37.09
CA GLY A 865 4.28 0.06 -37.98
C GLY A 865 3.93 -1.41 -37.73
N VAL A 866 3.03 -1.73 -36.78
CA VAL A 866 2.55 -3.10 -36.53
C VAL A 866 1.50 -3.49 -37.58
N ARG A 867 1.54 -4.74 -38.08
CA ARG A 867 0.51 -5.30 -38.97
C ARG A 867 0.40 -6.82 -38.87
N LEU A 868 -0.84 -7.33 -38.80
CA LEU A 868 -1.16 -8.74 -39.08
C LEU A 868 -1.00 -9.01 -40.58
N VAL A 869 -0.21 -10.02 -40.93
CA VAL A 869 0.06 -10.43 -42.32
C VAL A 869 -0.31 -11.91 -42.50
N GLU A 870 -1.19 -12.20 -43.46
CA GLU A 870 -1.72 -13.55 -43.69
C GLU A 870 -0.90 -14.37 -44.70
N ASP A 871 -0.17 -13.68 -45.59
CA ASP A 871 0.58 -14.29 -46.70
C ASP A 871 1.89 -13.54 -46.98
N ALA A 872 2.78 -14.14 -47.79
CA ALA A 872 4.06 -13.54 -48.15
C ALA A 872 3.94 -12.23 -48.97
N PRO A 873 3.04 -12.10 -49.97
CA PRO A 873 2.75 -10.81 -50.60
C PRO A 873 2.45 -9.67 -49.63
N GLN A 874 1.63 -9.90 -48.60
CA GLN A 874 1.33 -8.92 -47.55
C GLN A 874 2.57 -8.55 -46.71
N CYS A 875 3.47 -9.52 -46.48
CA CYS A 875 4.75 -9.26 -45.80
C CYS A 875 5.63 -8.29 -46.62
N HIS A 876 5.79 -8.55 -47.92
CA HIS A 876 6.56 -7.67 -48.81
C HIS A 876 5.91 -6.28 -48.96
N GLU A 877 4.58 -6.21 -49.18
CA GLU A 877 3.85 -4.94 -49.25
C GLU A 877 4.10 -4.07 -48.01
N HIS A 878 3.98 -4.66 -46.82
CA HIS A 878 4.15 -3.93 -45.57
C HIS A 878 5.62 -3.54 -45.31
N PHE A 879 6.59 -4.41 -45.62
CA PHE A 879 8.02 -4.08 -45.49
C PHE A 879 8.43 -2.95 -46.45
N SER A 880 8.07 -3.03 -47.73
CA SER A 880 8.31 -1.99 -48.74
C SER A 880 7.56 -0.68 -48.49
N ARG A 881 6.52 -0.70 -47.64
CA ARG A 881 5.82 0.50 -47.15
C ARG A 881 6.58 1.14 -45.98
N ILE A 882 6.79 0.41 -44.89
CA ILE A 882 7.46 0.93 -43.69
C ILE A 882 8.90 1.40 -44.01
N SER A 883 9.62 0.69 -44.88
CA SER A 883 10.96 1.09 -45.36
C SER A 883 11.00 2.44 -46.10
N ARG A 884 9.86 2.93 -46.59
CA ARG A 884 9.72 4.20 -47.31
C ARG A 884 9.17 5.31 -46.41
N ASP A 885 8.14 4.97 -45.64
CA ASP A 885 7.28 5.96 -44.99
C ASP A 885 7.74 6.29 -43.56
N LEU A 886 8.61 5.44 -42.96
CA LEU A 886 9.29 5.68 -41.68
C LEU A 886 10.80 5.40 -41.87
N GLN A 887 11.62 6.43 -42.09
CA GLN A 887 13.07 6.29 -42.30
C GLN A 887 13.90 6.75 -41.10
N GLY A 888 13.40 7.69 -40.30
CA GLY A 888 14.06 8.14 -39.07
C GLY A 888 13.16 8.96 -38.15
N GLU A 889 13.73 9.42 -37.03
CA GLU A 889 13.00 10.08 -35.93
C GLU A 889 12.16 11.31 -36.36
N ALA A 890 12.53 11.98 -37.45
CA ALA A 890 11.81 13.14 -37.97
C ALA A 890 10.47 12.78 -38.65
N ASP A 891 10.28 11.52 -39.07
CA ASP A 891 9.05 11.06 -39.73
C ASP A 891 7.96 10.73 -38.69
N HIS A 892 8.37 10.19 -37.53
CA HIS A 892 7.51 9.91 -36.39
C HIS A 892 8.35 9.95 -35.09
N PRO A 893 8.36 11.09 -34.36
CA PRO A 893 9.13 11.20 -33.13
C PRO A 893 8.61 10.28 -32.02
N GLY A 894 9.51 9.82 -31.15
CA GLY A 894 9.16 9.19 -29.89
C GLY A 894 8.76 7.71 -29.94
N ILE A 895 8.89 7.07 -31.10
CA ILE A 895 8.63 5.63 -31.28
C ILE A 895 9.91 4.82 -31.54
N GLY A 896 11.09 5.38 -31.26
CA GLY A 896 12.37 4.70 -31.41
C GLY A 896 12.92 4.61 -32.84
N LEU A 897 12.50 5.47 -33.78
CA LEU A 897 13.09 5.51 -35.12
C LEU A 897 14.52 6.08 -35.14
N GLY A 898 14.94 6.76 -34.07
CA GLY A 898 16.34 7.05 -33.77
C GLY A 898 17.26 5.83 -33.62
N TRP A 899 16.70 4.61 -33.57
CA TRP A 899 17.43 3.33 -33.68
C TRP A 899 17.48 2.75 -35.11
N GLY A 900 16.81 3.39 -36.06
CA GLY A 900 16.54 2.89 -37.40
C GLY A 900 15.22 2.11 -37.52
N ASN A 901 14.77 1.90 -38.76
CA ASN A 901 13.46 1.33 -39.10
C ASN A 901 13.43 -0.20 -39.30
N ALA A 902 14.42 -0.91 -38.74
CA ALA A 902 14.49 -2.37 -38.82
C ALA A 902 13.23 -3.05 -38.26
N MET A 903 12.79 -4.13 -38.89
CA MET A 903 11.54 -4.83 -38.55
C MET A 903 11.81 -6.26 -38.06
N LEU A 904 10.78 -6.92 -37.56
CA LEU A 904 10.73 -8.37 -37.41
C LEU A 904 9.40 -8.93 -37.93
N LEU A 905 9.42 -10.18 -38.39
CA LEU A 905 8.24 -11.04 -38.50
C LEU A 905 8.21 -11.95 -37.27
N MET A 906 7.08 -12.00 -36.57
CA MET A 906 6.85 -12.80 -35.37
C MET A 906 5.63 -13.73 -35.57
N GLU A 907 5.66 -14.89 -34.93
CA GLU A 907 4.52 -15.81 -34.83
C GLU A 907 3.27 -15.07 -34.31
N PHE A 908 2.11 -15.23 -34.98
CA PHE A 908 0.85 -14.68 -34.45
C PHE A 908 0.38 -15.51 -33.25
N VAL A 909 0.41 -14.90 -32.08
CA VAL A 909 0.00 -15.53 -30.83
C VAL A 909 -1.49 -15.33 -30.60
N GLU A 910 -2.28 -16.40 -30.67
CA GLU A 910 -3.70 -16.38 -30.33
C GLU A 910 -3.91 -16.51 -28.80
N GLY A 911 -4.58 -15.52 -28.19
CA GLY A 911 -4.88 -15.49 -26.76
C GLY A 911 -5.38 -14.12 -26.30
N THR A 912 -5.89 -14.05 -25.06
CA THR A 912 -6.17 -12.76 -24.41
C THR A 912 -4.87 -12.06 -24.03
N GLU A 913 -4.85 -10.74 -24.11
CA GLU A 913 -3.65 -9.92 -23.91
C GLU A 913 -3.66 -9.23 -22.55
N HIS A 914 -2.49 -9.10 -21.94
CA HIS A 914 -2.34 -8.61 -20.57
C HIS A 914 -1.01 -7.88 -20.40
N ASP A 915 -1.04 -6.84 -19.58
CA ASP A 915 0.13 -6.17 -19.05
C ASP A 915 0.50 -6.73 -17.68
N VAL A 916 1.80 -6.90 -17.44
CA VAL A 916 2.35 -7.26 -16.12
C VAL A 916 3.42 -6.24 -15.70
N ASP A 917 3.05 -5.32 -14.81
CA ASP A 917 3.97 -4.36 -14.21
C ASP A 917 4.65 -4.97 -12.97
N LEU A 918 5.96 -5.16 -13.04
CA LEU A 918 6.81 -5.76 -12.02
C LEU A 918 7.69 -4.71 -11.34
N VAL A 919 7.91 -4.85 -10.03
CA VAL A 919 9.00 -4.17 -9.31
C VAL A 919 10.02 -5.20 -8.87
N VAL A 920 11.27 -5.06 -9.34
CA VAL A 920 12.36 -6.02 -9.09
C VAL A 920 13.57 -5.31 -8.49
N PHE A 921 14.19 -5.91 -7.47
CA PHE A 921 15.40 -5.40 -6.82
C PHE A 921 16.31 -6.55 -6.39
N GLY A 922 17.60 -6.49 -6.72
CA GLY A 922 18.58 -7.55 -6.45
C GLY A 922 18.18 -8.90 -7.05
N GLY A 923 17.50 -8.90 -8.20
CA GLY A 923 16.95 -10.10 -8.83
C GLY A 923 15.75 -10.72 -8.11
N ARG A 924 15.13 -10.01 -7.16
CA ARG A 924 13.95 -10.46 -6.41
C ARG A 924 12.73 -9.63 -6.80
N LEU A 925 11.63 -10.32 -7.12
CA LEU A 925 10.31 -9.69 -7.23
C LEU A 925 9.90 -9.09 -5.87
N LEU A 926 9.44 -7.84 -5.88
CA LEU A 926 8.92 -7.12 -4.71
C LEU A 926 7.40 -6.95 -4.77
N ALA A 927 6.87 -6.61 -5.94
CA ALA A 927 5.45 -6.49 -6.24
C ALA A 927 5.21 -6.78 -7.73
N ALA A 928 3.99 -7.18 -8.07
CA ALA A 928 3.51 -7.35 -9.43
C ALA A 928 2.05 -6.91 -9.52
N PHE A 929 1.64 -6.41 -10.69
CA PHE A 929 0.27 -5.98 -11.00
C PHE A 929 -0.09 -6.50 -12.39
N VAL A 930 -1.31 -7.00 -12.58
CA VAL A 930 -1.79 -7.53 -13.85
C VAL A 930 -3.08 -6.83 -14.26
N SER A 931 -3.16 -6.42 -15.52
CA SER A 931 -4.36 -5.86 -16.16
C SER A 931 -4.70 -6.59 -17.45
N ASP A 932 -6.00 -6.76 -17.69
CA ASP A 932 -6.51 -7.36 -18.92
C ASP A 932 -6.62 -6.29 -20.01
N ASN A 933 -6.14 -6.57 -21.22
CA ASN A 933 -6.34 -5.72 -22.39
C ASN A 933 -7.52 -6.22 -23.24
N GLY A 934 -8.27 -5.28 -23.80
CA GLY A 934 -9.37 -5.53 -24.72
C GLY A 934 -8.87 -6.02 -26.08
N PRO A 935 -9.77 -6.51 -26.96
CA PRO A 935 -9.38 -6.94 -28.30
C PRO A 935 -8.86 -5.74 -29.11
N THR A 936 -7.62 -5.85 -29.57
CA THR A 936 -6.95 -4.83 -30.38
C THR A 936 -7.56 -4.70 -31.78
N ARG A 937 -7.47 -3.52 -32.40
CA ARG A 937 -7.99 -3.27 -33.76
C ARG A 937 -7.10 -3.90 -34.83
N LEU A 938 -7.55 -5.00 -35.42
CA LEU A 938 -6.87 -5.60 -36.56
C LEU A 938 -7.05 -4.76 -37.85
N PRO A 939 -6.05 -4.71 -38.74
CA PRO A 939 -4.78 -5.43 -38.67
C PRO A 939 -3.66 -4.71 -37.90
N GLY A 940 -3.87 -3.48 -37.42
CA GLY A 940 -2.83 -2.60 -36.84
C GLY A 940 -2.48 -2.83 -35.37
N PHE A 941 -3.25 -3.66 -34.65
CA PHE A 941 -3.10 -3.96 -33.22
C PHE A 941 -3.26 -2.77 -32.24
N THR A 942 -3.85 -1.64 -32.66
CA THR A 942 -4.16 -0.52 -31.76
C THR A 942 -5.02 -0.97 -30.56
N GLU A 943 -4.61 -0.58 -29.35
CA GLU A 943 -5.35 -0.79 -28.10
C GLU A 943 -6.76 -0.17 -28.13
N THR A 944 -7.73 -0.83 -27.47
CA THR A 944 -9.12 -0.37 -27.45
C THR A 944 -9.65 -0.11 -26.05
N ALA A 945 -9.31 -0.97 -25.10
CA ALA A 945 -9.87 -0.99 -23.75
C ALA A 945 -8.95 -1.75 -22.77
N ALA A 946 -9.14 -1.55 -21.47
CA ALA A 946 -8.48 -2.34 -20.43
C ALA A 946 -9.30 -2.47 -19.15
N CYS A 947 -8.95 -3.44 -18.31
CA CYS A 947 -9.49 -3.65 -16.97
C CYS A 947 -8.35 -3.90 -15.95
N MET A 948 -8.43 -3.26 -14.79
CA MET A 948 -7.55 -3.53 -13.64
C MET A 948 -8.37 -3.58 -12.33
N PRO A 949 -8.12 -4.53 -11.41
CA PRO A 949 -7.26 -5.70 -11.58
C PRO A 949 -7.73 -6.62 -12.71
N THR A 950 -6.86 -7.55 -13.11
CA THR A 950 -7.20 -8.67 -14.00
C THR A 950 -8.41 -9.46 -13.50
N GLY A 951 -9.24 -9.94 -14.44
CA GLY A 951 -10.31 -10.91 -14.22
C GLY A 951 -9.88 -12.38 -14.36
N LEU A 952 -8.57 -12.65 -14.50
CA LEU A 952 -8.02 -14.00 -14.56
C LEU A 952 -8.24 -14.79 -13.26
N ALA A 953 -8.24 -16.12 -13.36
CA ALA A 953 -8.19 -16.98 -12.16
C ALA A 953 -6.83 -16.81 -11.43
N PRO A 954 -6.75 -16.96 -10.10
CA PRO A 954 -5.50 -16.76 -9.35
C PRO A 954 -4.32 -17.61 -9.84
N GLU A 955 -4.57 -18.83 -10.33
CA GLU A 955 -3.55 -19.70 -10.91
C GLU A 955 -3.06 -19.20 -12.28
N GLN A 956 -3.88 -18.46 -13.02
CA GLN A 956 -3.52 -17.83 -14.29
C GLN A 956 -2.77 -16.51 -14.04
N GLU A 957 -3.24 -15.66 -13.13
CA GLU A 957 -2.53 -14.46 -12.68
C GLU A 957 -1.10 -14.83 -12.20
N ALA A 958 -0.99 -15.85 -11.34
CA ALA A 958 0.30 -16.34 -10.87
C ALA A 958 1.20 -16.88 -12.00
N GLN A 959 0.63 -17.49 -13.05
CA GLN A 959 1.39 -17.90 -14.24
C GLN A 959 1.89 -16.69 -15.04
N MET A 960 1.08 -15.64 -15.20
CA MET A 960 1.45 -14.41 -15.91
C MET A 960 2.58 -13.66 -15.19
N VAL A 961 2.44 -13.45 -13.87
CA VAL A 961 3.49 -12.86 -13.02
C VAL A 961 4.79 -13.67 -13.07
N GLN A 962 4.69 -15.00 -12.97
CA GLN A 962 5.86 -15.87 -13.01
C GLN A 962 6.52 -15.91 -14.40
N ALA A 963 5.75 -15.82 -15.48
CA ALA A 963 6.26 -15.73 -16.85
C ALA A 963 7.01 -14.42 -17.09
N ALA A 964 6.39 -13.29 -16.76
CA ALA A 964 7.00 -11.95 -16.85
C ALA A 964 8.33 -11.89 -16.08
N PHE A 965 8.31 -12.31 -14.81
CA PHE A 965 9.50 -12.31 -13.95
C PHE A 965 10.61 -13.24 -14.47
N ARG A 966 10.26 -14.41 -15.04
CA ARG A 966 11.24 -15.30 -15.69
C ARG A 966 11.83 -14.71 -16.97
N CYS A 967 11.05 -13.97 -17.76
CA CYS A 967 11.54 -13.29 -18.96
C CYS A 967 12.53 -12.17 -18.58
N CYS A 968 12.18 -11.30 -17.63
CA CYS A 968 13.08 -10.26 -17.11
C CYS A 968 14.40 -10.83 -16.57
N LEU A 969 14.35 -11.83 -15.70
CA LEU A 969 15.55 -12.50 -15.19
C LEU A 969 16.35 -13.20 -16.31
N GLY A 970 15.68 -13.77 -17.31
CA GLY A 970 16.31 -14.38 -18.48
C GLY A 970 17.11 -13.38 -19.32
N CYS A 971 16.64 -12.14 -19.41
CA CYS A 971 17.34 -11.01 -20.05
C CYS A 971 18.42 -10.36 -19.15
N GLY A 972 18.47 -10.68 -17.86
CA GLY A 972 19.40 -10.06 -16.91
C GLY A 972 18.92 -8.73 -16.33
N LEU A 973 17.61 -8.47 -16.37
CA LEU A 973 16.96 -7.34 -15.69
C LEU A 973 16.76 -7.72 -14.20
N LEU A 974 17.60 -7.16 -13.34
CA LEU A 974 17.67 -7.50 -11.90
C LEU A 974 17.16 -6.40 -10.98
N ASP A 975 17.19 -5.15 -11.47
CA ASP A 975 16.91 -3.94 -10.71
C ASP A 975 16.16 -2.95 -11.62
N GLY A 976 14.88 -2.73 -11.33
CA GLY A 976 14.03 -1.76 -12.03
C GLY A 976 12.53 -1.94 -11.77
N VAL A 977 11.74 -1.10 -12.44
CA VAL A 977 10.31 -1.34 -12.67
C VAL A 977 10.16 -1.71 -14.14
N PHE A 978 9.48 -2.81 -14.44
CA PHE A 978 9.39 -3.38 -15.78
C PHE A 978 7.95 -3.76 -16.11
N ASN A 979 7.44 -3.26 -17.22
CA ASN A 979 6.17 -3.66 -17.80
C ASN A 979 6.43 -4.76 -18.84
N VAL A 980 5.61 -5.81 -18.84
CA VAL A 980 5.80 -6.99 -19.71
C VAL A 980 4.48 -7.38 -20.36
N GLU A 981 4.43 -7.27 -21.68
CA GLU A 981 3.26 -7.60 -22.49
C GLU A 981 3.23 -9.10 -22.79
N LEU A 982 2.12 -9.75 -22.43
CA LEU A 982 1.94 -11.19 -22.52
C LEU A 982 0.56 -11.54 -23.07
N LYS A 983 0.49 -12.53 -23.97
CA LYS A 983 -0.77 -13.20 -24.30
C LYS A 983 -0.91 -14.52 -23.55
N LEU A 984 -2.08 -14.73 -22.94
CA LEU A 984 -2.45 -15.98 -22.30
C LEU A 984 -3.09 -16.92 -23.32
N THR A 985 -2.34 -17.95 -23.73
CA THR A 985 -2.78 -18.95 -24.71
C THR A 985 -3.30 -20.21 -24.01
N GLY A 986 -3.94 -21.11 -24.77
CA GLY A 986 -4.27 -22.47 -24.28
C GLY A 986 -3.04 -23.32 -23.88
N ALA A 987 -1.83 -22.90 -24.25
CA ALA A 987 -0.55 -23.48 -23.84
C ALA A 987 0.22 -22.57 -22.84
N GLY A 988 -0.49 -21.73 -22.10
CA GLY A 988 0.05 -20.81 -21.09
C GLY A 988 0.54 -19.46 -21.66
N PRO A 989 1.19 -18.63 -20.82
CA PRO A 989 1.66 -17.30 -21.22
C PRO A 989 2.71 -17.32 -22.33
N ARG A 990 2.62 -16.38 -23.27
CA ARG A 990 3.60 -16.10 -24.34
C ARG A 990 3.94 -14.62 -24.40
N LEU A 991 5.23 -14.32 -24.51
CA LEU A 991 5.80 -12.98 -24.48
C LEU A 991 5.55 -12.23 -25.80
N ILE A 992 5.08 -10.99 -25.71
CA ILE A 992 4.98 -10.07 -26.85
C ILE A 992 6.20 -9.13 -26.88
N GLU A 993 6.53 -8.51 -25.75
CA GLU A 993 7.74 -7.70 -25.51
C GLU A 993 7.99 -7.38 -24.03
N ILE A 994 9.13 -6.74 -23.72
CA ILE A 994 9.53 -6.30 -22.38
C ILE A 994 9.87 -4.81 -22.43
N ASN A 995 9.05 -3.98 -21.81
CA ASN A 995 9.29 -2.55 -21.64
C ASN A 995 10.18 -2.34 -20.39
N PRO A 996 11.44 -1.85 -20.50
CA PRO A 996 12.38 -1.78 -19.36
C PRO A 996 12.12 -0.62 -18.37
N ARG A 997 10.85 -0.26 -18.20
CA ARG A 997 10.29 0.88 -17.45
C ARG A 997 8.90 0.52 -16.91
N MET A 998 8.28 1.42 -16.14
CA MET A 998 6.86 1.33 -15.79
C MET A 998 5.93 1.38 -17.02
N GLY A 999 4.74 0.81 -16.87
CA GLY A 999 3.70 0.72 -17.89
C GLY A 999 3.25 2.06 -18.48
N GLY A 1000 2.70 1.98 -19.68
CA GLY A 1000 2.23 3.14 -20.45
C GLY A 1000 0.91 3.74 -19.95
N PHE A 1001 0.43 4.73 -20.71
CA PHE A 1001 -0.91 5.30 -20.63
C PHE A 1001 -1.39 5.62 -19.20
N TYR A 1002 -2.27 4.78 -18.66
CA TYR A 1002 -2.96 4.92 -17.39
C TYR A 1002 -2.48 3.92 -16.31
N LEU A 1003 -1.66 2.93 -16.68
CA LEU A 1003 -1.32 1.78 -15.82
C LEU A 1003 -0.73 2.21 -14.48
N ARG A 1004 0.24 3.14 -14.49
CA ARG A 1004 0.84 3.70 -13.27
C ARG A 1004 -0.19 4.35 -12.35
N ASP A 1005 -1.18 5.07 -12.88
CA ASP A 1005 -2.17 5.80 -12.08
C ASP A 1005 -3.29 4.88 -11.58
N TRP A 1006 -3.65 3.85 -12.35
CA TRP A 1006 -4.58 2.81 -11.91
C TRP A 1006 -3.95 1.97 -10.79
N ILE A 1007 -2.66 1.60 -10.92
CA ILE A 1007 -1.93 0.89 -9.86
C ILE A 1007 -1.88 1.73 -8.57
N LEU A 1008 -1.70 3.04 -8.71
CA LEU A 1008 -1.70 3.99 -7.60
C LEU A 1008 -3.08 4.09 -6.91
N GLU A 1009 -4.17 4.25 -7.66
CA GLU A 1009 -5.53 4.37 -7.10
C GLU A 1009 -6.01 3.05 -6.49
N LEU A 1010 -5.82 1.93 -7.20
CA LEU A 1010 -6.36 0.63 -6.81
C LEU A 1010 -5.56 -0.04 -5.69
N TYR A 1011 -4.22 0.06 -5.68
CA TYR A 1011 -3.37 -0.67 -4.72
C TYR A 1011 -2.54 0.24 -3.80
N GLY A 1012 -2.49 1.56 -4.03
CA GLY A 1012 -1.69 2.50 -3.23
C GLY A 1012 -0.19 2.47 -3.51
N VAL A 1013 0.24 1.81 -4.60
CA VAL A 1013 1.65 1.63 -4.93
C VAL A 1013 2.10 2.63 -5.99
N ASP A 1014 3.10 3.44 -5.66
CA ASP A 1014 3.65 4.45 -6.56
C ASP A 1014 4.89 3.92 -7.31
N LEU A 1015 4.66 3.39 -8.52
CA LEU A 1015 5.71 2.83 -9.38
C LEU A 1015 6.81 3.85 -9.72
N LEU A 1016 6.49 5.14 -9.82
CA LEU A 1016 7.48 6.17 -10.13
C LEU A 1016 8.41 6.43 -8.92
N LEU A 1017 7.86 6.44 -7.71
CA LEU A 1017 8.66 6.49 -6.48
C LEU A 1017 9.52 5.22 -6.34
N ALA A 1018 8.98 4.05 -6.67
CA ALA A 1018 9.73 2.79 -6.68
C ALA A 1018 10.90 2.83 -7.68
N ALA A 1019 10.67 3.30 -8.91
CA ALA A 1019 11.71 3.45 -9.92
C ALA A 1019 12.82 4.42 -9.47
N ALA A 1020 12.45 5.58 -8.90
CA ALA A 1020 13.40 6.55 -8.36
C ALA A 1020 14.22 6.00 -7.18
N MET A 1021 13.60 5.20 -6.30
CA MET A 1021 14.30 4.49 -5.21
C MET A 1021 15.33 3.48 -5.77
N VAL A 1022 14.92 2.63 -6.72
CA VAL A 1022 15.80 1.62 -7.32
C VAL A 1022 16.98 2.26 -8.06
N ALA A 1023 16.75 3.36 -8.78
CA ALA A 1023 17.81 4.14 -9.42
C ALA A 1023 18.83 4.75 -8.44
N CYS A 1024 18.45 4.90 -7.17
CA CYS A 1024 19.35 5.31 -6.08
C CYS A 1024 19.93 4.13 -5.29
N GLY A 1025 19.74 2.89 -5.75
CA GLY A 1025 20.15 1.68 -5.04
C GLY A 1025 19.37 1.39 -3.76
N LEU A 1026 18.22 2.05 -3.55
CA LEU A 1026 17.37 1.85 -2.39
C LEU A 1026 16.24 0.87 -2.71
N ARG A 1027 16.03 -0.11 -1.83
CA ARG A 1027 14.97 -1.10 -1.98
C ARG A 1027 13.59 -0.49 -1.66
N PRO A 1028 12.63 -0.50 -2.59
CA PRO A 1028 11.24 -0.15 -2.28
C PRO A 1028 10.63 -1.07 -1.21
N ALA A 1029 9.91 -0.49 -0.25
CA ALA A 1029 9.10 -1.25 0.70
C ALA A 1029 7.65 -1.27 0.20
N LEU A 1030 7.27 -2.38 -0.44
CA LEU A 1030 5.97 -2.59 -1.07
C LEU A 1030 5.29 -3.82 -0.45
N PRO A 1031 3.94 -3.85 -0.38
CA PRO A 1031 3.21 -5.06 0.00
C PRO A 1031 3.50 -6.19 -1.01
N ALA A 1032 3.89 -7.36 -0.50
CA ALA A 1032 4.23 -8.51 -1.35
C ALA A 1032 3.02 -9.10 -2.13
N HIS A 1033 1.81 -8.89 -1.61
CA HIS A 1033 0.54 -9.32 -2.19
C HIS A 1033 -0.46 -8.15 -2.15
N PRO A 1034 -0.34 -7.17 -3.07
CA PRO A 1034 -1.23 -6.02 -3.11
C PRO A 1034 -2.64 -6.46 -3.56
N ARG A 1035 -3.68 -6.05 -2.82
CA ARG A 1035 -5.09 -6.30 -3.19
C ARG A 1035 -5.75 -5.01 -3.67
N ALA A 1036 -6.40 -5.04 -4.82
CA ALA A 1036 -7.11 -3.88 -5.35
C ALA A 1036 -8.28 -3.47 -4.45
N ARG A 1037 -8.55 -2.16 -4.35
CA ARG A 1037 -9.67 -1.57 -3.58
C ARG A 1037 -10.98 -1.48 -4.37
N GLY A 1038 -10.99 -1.92 -5.61
CA GLY A 1038 -12.10 -1.82 -6.57
C GLY A 1038 -11.60 -2.20 -7.97
N TYR A 1039 -12.35 -1.79 -9.00
CA TYR A 1039 -12.05 -2.06 -10.41
C TYR A 1039 -12.10 -0.77 -11.21
N LEU A 1040 -11.13 -0.58 -12.10
CA LEU A 1040 -11.15 0.41 -13.17
C LEU A 1040 -11.30 -0.31 -14.51
N VAL A 1041 -12.26 0.13 -15.31
CA VAL A 1041 -12.44 -0.30 -16.69
C VAL A 1041 -12.38 0.95 -17.56
N GLY A 1042 -11.65 0.90 -18.68
CA GLY A 1042 -11.40 2.05 -19.55
C GLY A 1042 -11.42 1.73 -21.04
N VAL A 1043 -11.53 2.78 -21.86
CA VAL A 1043 -11.37 2.76 -23.33
C VAL A 1043 -10.40 3.83 -23.81
N MET A 1044 -9.71 3.54 -24.91
CA MET A 1044 -8.96 4.51 -25.69
C MET A 1044 -9.90 5.38 -26.55
N CYS A 1045 -9.53 6.63 -26.77
CA CYS A 1045 -10.21 7.57 -27.66
C CYS A 1045 -9.27 7.99 -28.81
N LEU A 1046 -9.36 7.27 -29.93
CA LEU A 1046 -8.62 7.56 -31.17
C LEU A 1046 -9.15 8.82 -31.87
N VAL A 1047 -8.28 9.69 -32.40
CA VAL A 1047 -8.73 10.88 -33.15
C VAL A 1047 -9.51 10.49 -34.41
N SER A 1048 -9.02 9.48 -35.14
CA SER A 1048 -9.61 8.93 -36.37
C SER A 1048 -11.09 8.54 -36.25
N GLN A 1049 -11.50 8.03 -35.09
CA GLN A 1049 -12.86 7.55 -34.84
C GLN A 1049 -13.73 8.55 -34.07
N HIS A 1050 -13.12 9.40 -33.22
CA HIS A 1050 -13.86 10.22 -32.25
C HIS A 1050 -13.76 11.73 -32.47
N LEU A 1051 -13.13 12.23 -33.54
CA LEU A 1051 -12.91 13.66 -33.79
C LEU A 1051 -14.16 14.53 -33.56
N GLN A 1052 -15.35 14.07 -33.99
CA GLN A 1052 -16.61 14.81 -33.78
C GLN A 1052 -16.95 14.93 -32.29
N ALA A 1053 -16.86 13.83 -31.52
CA ALA A 1053 -17.12 13.82 -30.08
C ALA A 1053 -16.07 14.64 -29.32
N LEU A 1054 -14.78 14.42 -29.60
CA LEU A 1054 -13.66 15.14 -28.98
C LEU A 1054 -13.67 16.66 -29.30
N SER A 1055 -14.32 17.07 -30.40
CA SER A 1055 -14.55 18.48 -30.75
C SER A 1055 -15.88 19.05 -30.21
N SER A 1056 -16.69 18.26 -29.48
CA SER A 1056 -17.99 18.70 -28.97
C SER A 1056 -18.40 18.04 -27.63
N THR A 1057 -19.13 16.93 -27.66
CA THR A 1057 -19.70 16.26 -26.49
C THR A 1057 -18.66 15.70 -25.51
N ALA A 1058 -17.50 15.28 -26.01
CA ALA A 1058 -16.37 14.75 -25.27
C ALA A 1058 -15.16 15.70 -25.32
N SER A 1059 -15.38 17.02 -25.30
CA SER A 1059 -14.29 18.02 -25.32
C SER A 1059 -13.31 17.84 -24.15
N ARG A 1060 -12.07 18.33 -24.30
CA ARG A 1060 -11.03 18.28 -23.24
C ARG A 1060 -11.54 18.86 -21.93
N GLU A 1061 -12.28 19.96 -21.99
CA GLU A 1061 -12.88 20.65 -20.84
C GLU A 1061 -14.01 19.83 -20.21
N THR A 1062 -14.82 19.16 -21.05
CA THR A 1062 -15.94 18.33 -20.61
C THR A 1062 -15.44 17.05 -19.92
N LEU A 1063 -14.44 16.38 -20.50
CA LEU A 1063 -13.79 15.21 -19.91
C LEU A 1063 -13.05 15.59 -18.62
N GLN A 1064 -12.35 16.73 -18.59
CA GLN A 1064 -11.71 17.24 -17.37
C GLN A 1064 -12.74 17.54 -16.27
N ALA A 1065 -13.84 18.22 -16.59
CA ALA A 1065 -14.88 18.52 -15.60
C ALA A 1065 -15.52 17.24 -15.01
N LEU A 1066 -15.69 16.19 -15.81
CA LEU A 1066 -16.17 14.87 -15.34
C LEU A 1066 -15.10 14.12 -14.53
N HIS A 1067 -13.81 14.34 -14.83
CA HIS A 1067 -12.70 13.81 -14.03
C HIS A 1067 -12.62 14.49 -12.65
N ASP A 1068 -12.71 15.82 -12.62
CA ASP A 1068 -12.66 16.64 -11.39
C ASP A 1068 -13.86 16.35 -10.48
N GLN A 1069 -15.01 15.98 -11.05
CA GLN A 1069 -16.19 15.48 -10.34
C GLN A 1069 -16.04 14.01 -9.88
N GLY A 1070 -14.95 13.34 -10.22
CA GLY A 1070 -14.69 11.93 -9.89
C GLY A 1070 -15.51 10.91 -10.68
N LEU A 1071 -16.36 11.34 -11.61
CA LEU A 1071 -17.26 10.50 -12.40
C LEU A 1071 -16.52 9.63 -13.42
N LEU A 1072 -15.36 10.10 -13.91
CA LEU A 1072 -14.43 9.33 -14.73
C LEU A 1072 -12.96 9.51 -14.30
N ARG A 1073 -12.06 8.73 -14.89
CA ARG A 1073 -10.62 8.97 -14.94
C ARG A 1073 -10.24 9.32 -16.36
N LEU A 1074 -9.46 10.39 -16.52
CA LEU A 1074 -8.97 10.89 -17.80
C LEU A 1074 -7.44 10.85 -17.77
N ASN A 1075 -6.84 10.19 -18.75
CA ASN A 1075 -5.41 10.30 -19.02
C ASN A 1075 -5.27 10.91 -20.43
N LEU A 1076 -4.81 12.16 -20.50
CA LEU A 1076 -4.48 12.83 -21.76
C LEU A 1076 -3.11 12.33 -22.25
N LEU A 1077 -3.04 11.99 -23.53
CA LEU A 1077 -1.87 11.42 -24.17
C LEU A 1077 -1.25 12.43 -25.13
N GLU A 1078 -2.12 13.06 -25.94
CA GLU A 1078 -1.77 14.14 -26.85
C GLU A 1078 -2.37 15.50 -26.46
N GLU A 1079 -1.73 16.57 -26.91
CA GLU A 1079 -2.20 17.95 -26.68
C GLU A 1079 -3.24 18.40 -27.71
N ALA A 1080 -3.18 17.88 -28.94
CA ALA A 1080 -3.90 18.38 -30.10
C ALA A 1080 -4.67 17.26 -30.83
N LEU A 1081 -5.83 17.60 -31.38
CA LEU A 1081 -6.66 16.68 -32.18
C LEU A 1081 -6.19 16.65 -33.65
N VAL A 1082 -4.97 16.15 -33.87
CA VAL A 1082 -4.39 15.96 -35.20
C VAL A 1082 -4.69 14.54 -35.70
N PRO A 1083 -5.33 14.37 -36.87
CA PRO A 1083 -5.45 13.06 -37.51
C PRO A 1083 -4.11 12.63 -38.12
N GLY A 1084 -3.51 11.56 -37.60
CA GLY A 1084 -2.35 10.89 -38.19
C GLY A 1084 -2.74 9.83 -39.24
N GLU A 1085 -1.73 9.25 -39.92
CA GLU A 1085 -1.92 8.06 -40.76
C GLU A 1085 -2.05 6.78 -39.93
N TYR A 1086 -1.38 6.73 -38.77
CA TYR A 1086 -1.48 5.65 -37.80
C TYR A 1086 -2.60 5.92 -36.78
N GLU A 1087 -3.31 4.89 -36.33
CA GLU A 1087 -4.39 5.04 -35.35
C GLU A 1087 -3.83 5.14 -33.92
N GLU A 1088 -3.53 6.35 -33.47
CA GLU A 1088 -3.05 6.64 -32.11
C GLU A 1088 -4.17 7.17 -31.16
N PRO A 1089 -4.08 6.87 -29.84
CA PRO A 1089 -5.03 7.35 -28.84
C PRO A 1089 -4.70 8.77 -28.36
N TYR A 1090 -5.66 9.70 -28.48
CA TYR A 1090 -5.52 11.06 -27.95
C TYR A 1090 -5.66 11.11 -26.41
N CYS A 1091 -6.56 10.28 -25.87
CA CYS A 1091 -6.74 10.10 -24.43
C CYS A 1091 -7.33 8.72 -24.13
N SER A 1092 -7.32 8.32 -22.86
CA SER A 1092 -8.16 7.23 -22.36
C SER A 1092 -9.18 7.74 -21.34
N VAL A 1093 -10.39 7.19 -21.35
CA VAL A 1093 -11.44 7.46 -20.37
C VAL A 1093 -11.84 6.17 -19.65
N ALA A 1094 -12.01 6.24 -18.33
CA ALA A 1094 -12.31 5.07 -17.50
C ALA A 1094 -13.28 5.36 -16.36
N CYS A 1095 -13.99 4.34 -15.89
CA CYS A 1095 -14.92 4.42 -14.76
C CYS A 1095 -14.53 3.44 -13.65
N ALA A 1096 -14.68 3.89 -12.41
CA ALA A 1096 -14.46 3.06 -11.22
C ALA A 1096 -15.77 2.37 -10.76
N GLY A 1097 -15.64 1.14 -10.25
CA GLY A 1097 -16.74 0.38 -9.65
C GLY A 1097 -16.28 -0.67 -8.64
N PRO A 1098 -17.18 -1.21 -7.79
CA PRO A 1098 -16.90 -2.29 -6.86
C PRO A 1098 -16.83 -3.68 -7.54
N SER A 1099 -17.17 -3.76 -8.83
CA SER A 1099 -17.03 -4.97 -9.67
C SER A 1099 -16.67 -4.58 -11.12
N PRO A 1100 -16.07 -5.48 -11.92
CA PRO A 1100 -15.83 -5.24 -13.34
C PRO A 1100 -17.12 -4.93 -14.08
N ALA A 1101 -18.20 -5.65 -13.77
CA ALA A 1101 -19.51 -5.49 -14.38
C ALA A 1101 -20.13 -4.10 -14.15
N GLU A 1102 -20.00 -3.54 -12.94
CA GLU A 1102 -20.51 -2.20 -12.67
C GLU A 1102 -19.62 -1.10 -13.28
N ALA A 1103 -18.29 -1.24 -13.19
CA ALA A 1103 -17.35 -0.32 -13.86
C ALA A 1103 -17.59 -0.28 -15.39
N ARG A 1104 -17.78 -1.45 -16.01
CA ARG A 1104 -18.14 -1.63 -17.42
C ARG A 1104 -19.47 -0.95 -17.78
N LEU A 1105 -20.53 -1.16 -16.99
CA LEU A 1105 -21.85 -0.56 -17.25
C LEU A 1105 -21.83 0.98 -17.11
N ARG A 1106 -21.13 1.50 -16.09
CA ARG A 1106 -20.90 2.94 -15.91
C ARG A 1106 -20.15 3.54 -17.10
N LEU A 1107 -19.06 2.90 -17.55
CA LEU A 1107 -18.28 3.35 -18.69
C LEU A 1107 -19.10 3.33 -19.99
N LEU A 1108 -19.80 2.22 -20.28
CA LEU A 1108 -20.58 2.10 -21.51
C LEU A 1108 -21.68 3.18 -21.61
N GLY A 1109 -22.43 3.40 -20.53
CA GLY A 1109 -23.45 4.46 -20.49
C GLY A 1109 -22.87 5.87 -20.66
N LEU A 1110 -21.67 6.12 -20.11
CA LEU A 1110 -20.94 7.38 -20.28
C LEU A 1110 -20.43 7.53 -21.72
N CYS A 1111 -19.81 6.52 -22.31
CA CYS A 1111 -19.36 6.54 -23.70
C CYS A 1111 -20.51 6.72 -24.69
N GLN A 1112 -21.69 6.15 -24.42
CA GLN A 1112 -22.90 6.36 -25.22
C GLN A 1112 -23.44 7.79 -25.07
N GLY A 1113 -23.48 8.33 -23.84
CA GLY A 1113 -23.89 9.71 -23.58
C GLY A 1113 -22.96 10.77 -24.18
N LEU A 1114 -21.66 10.47 -24.28
CA LEU A 1114 -20.64 11.34 -24.88
C LEU A 1114 -20.44 11.14 -26.39
N GLY A 1115 -21.07 10.14 -27.02
CA GLY A 1115 -20.87 9.84 -28.45
C GLY A 1115 -19.51 9.21 -28.79
N ILE A 1116 -18.90 8.53 -27.82
CA ILE A 1116 -17.65 7.74 -27.98
C ILE A 1116 -17.99 6.31 -28.47
N ASP A 1117 -19.11 5.74 -28.04
CA ASP A 1117 -19.60 4.45 -28.56
C ASP A 1117 -20.23 4.64 -29.95
N GLY A 1118 -19.85 3.83 -30.93
CA GLY A 1118 -20.31 3.97 -32.32
C GLY A 1118 -20.05 2.74 -33.20
N PRO A 1119 -20.63 2.69 -34.42
CA PRO A 1119 -20.58 1.49 -35.27
C PRO A 1119 -19.17 1.08 -35.72
N ASN A 1120 -18.26 2.04 -35.84
CA ASN A 1120 -16.85 1.80 -36.24
C ASN A 1120 -15.91 1.61 -35.03
N TYR A 1121 -16.41 1.89 -33.82
CA TYR A 1121 -15.70 1.77 -32.56
C TYR A 1121 -16.66 1.25 -31.46
N PRO A 1122 -17.09 -0.02 -31.54
CA PRO A 1122 -18.13 -0.57 -30.67
C PRO A 1122 -17.60 -0.84 -29.27
N VAL A 1123 -17.76 0.14 -28.36
CA VAL A 1123 -17.29 0.07 -26.97
C VAL A 1123 -17.89 -1.14 -26.26
N ALA A 1124 -19.17 -1.44 -26.50
CA ALA A 1124 -19.83 -2.63 -25.95
C ALA A 1124 -19.15 -3.96 -26.32
N HIS A 1125 -18.52 -4.06 -27.49
CA HIS A 1125 -17.77 -5.24 -27.90
C HIS A 1125 -16.40 -5.32 -27.21
N PHE A 1126 -15.63 -4.23 -27.21
CA PHE A 1126 -14.32 -4.20 -26.56
C PHE A 1126 -14.45 -4.58 -25.08
N LEU A 1127 -15.40 -3.95 -24.37
CA LEU A 1127 -15.65 -4.20 -22.94
C LEU A 1127 -16.28 -5.56 -22.61
N SER A 1128 -16.76 -6.33 -23.59
CA SER A 1128 -17.39 -7.65 -23.36
C SER A 1128 -16.40 -8.76 -22.97
N HIS A 1129 -15.10 -8.47 -23.04
CA HIS A 1129 -14.01 -9.40 -22.73
C HIS A 1129 -13.73 -9.45 -21.21
N PHE A 1130 -13.85 -8.31 -20.52
CA PHE A 1130 -13.86 -8.24 -19.06
C PHE A 1130 -15.26 -8.63 -18.58
N LYS A 1131 -15.39 -9.68 -17.76
CA LYS A 1131 -16.70 -10.32 -17.45
C LYS A 1131 -17.18 -10.09 -16.02
#